data_AF-A0A8C6UNW7-F1
#
_entry.id   AF-A0A8C6UNW7-F1
#
_cell.length_a   1.000
_cell.length_b   1.000
_cell.length_c   1.000
_cell.angle_alpha   90.00
_cell.angle_beta   90.00
_cell.angle_gamma   90.00
#
_symmetry.space_group_name_H-M   'P 1'
#
loop_
_entity.id
_entity.type
_entity.pdbx_description
1 polymer ?
#
loop_
_entity_poly.entity_id
_entity_poly.type
_entity_poly.pdbx_seq_one_letter_code
_entity_poly.pdbx_strand_id
1 'polypeptide(L)'
;MSRGESSRDTWRGGGNSGRGGATAGGEGATAGEEGATTITGEDGATTTATGEDEATTTATGEDEATTGEEGVMVGGGQEILSLPPSLDKVQERRLVPLKQFGPTLWWTTDVPTKVGPCISPKDEIERQGSILVDYAELISDQMVIQELPDLAKELKEQPEMILKCLGVAIHQVLTTDLERQAAELQGDELPVTTPLISIPHISARLYNYEPLTPLRLLRASVFGRLVCVRGTVVRVSNIRPLCTRLAFRCLGCSQTHALTLQHSNYTTPTKCAFPNCRSRTFVPCRSSPLTQTVDWQIIKVQEVIGGEQREAGRIPRTVECHLTSDLCDSCVPGDTVTVTGIVRVTKDGLHRGNKDQCMFLLYLEATSVSNTKGLQSKLGGQGSAEAHSTEEFSLKELYAIQEIQSQPDLLKLIVHSLCPVIYGHLLVKAALVLALFGGRQKNINKNSVPVRGDPHVLMVGDPGLGKSQMLQAVCNVAPRGIYVCGNSTSSTGLTVTLSRDSATGDYALEAGALVLADQGICCIDEFDKLGNQQQALLEAMEQQSVSLAKAGIVSSLPARTSVVAAANPIGGHYNRGRTVSENLKMGSALLSRFDVVFLLLDIPNESHDRRVSEHVMANRAGKGRMSSSVVSRDNSQLESSVLLEHSDLPLSERLQVSAGETVDSIPSCLLRKYISYARQYVQPSLSSEAAETLQHFYLSLRAQGQSADATPITTRQLESLIRLTEARARLELRETANKSDADDVVEIMKHSLADTYSDGLGNLDFERSQLGSGMSQRSVAKRLVHALHMHAQKTNQKEFDLQTIRSVADKLNIKVMDFEGLLSSLNEQGFLLKKGAKVYQLQTV
;
A
#
# COMPACT_ATOMS: atom_id res chain seq x y z
N MET A 1 -10.14 64.94 -21.42
CA MET A 1 -8.81 65.34 -21.90
C MET A 1 -7.96 64.08 -22.05
N SER A 2 -7.49 63.81 -23.29
CA SER A 2 -6.42 62.89 -23.77
C SER A 2 -6.38 61.41 -23.34
N ARG A 3 -6.07 60.39 -24.17
CA ARG A 3 -6.03 60.06 -25.63
C ARG A 3 -5.39 58.63 -25.70
N GLY A 4 -5.77 57.80 -26.69
CA GLY A 4 -5.06 56.56 -27.12
C GLY A 4 -5.93 55.28 -27.08
N GLU A 5 -6.73 54.96 -28.11
CA GLU A 5 -6.48 54.05 -29.26
C GLU A 5 -6.44 52.53 -28.87
N SER A 6 -7.47 51.68 -29.11
CA SER A 6 -8.01 51.04 -30.36
C SER A 6 -7.00 50.13 -31.10
N SER A 7 -7.26 48.94 -31.65
CA SER A 7 -8.41 48.03 -31.81
C SER A 7 -7.93 46.71 -32.47
N ARG A 8 -8.66 45.61 -32.20
CA ARG A 8 -9.21 44.55 -33.10
C ARG A 8 -8.35 43.80 -34.13
N ASP A 9 -8.37 42.48 -33.97
CA ASP A 9 -8.99 41.46 -34.85
C ASP A 9 -9.29 41.81 -36.30
N THR A 10 -8.69 41.04 -37.21
CA THR A 10 -9.23 40.58 -38.51
C THR A 10 -8.46 39.29 -38.88
N TRP A 11 -9.05 38.22 -39.44
CA TRP A 11 -9.51 38.17 -40.82
C TRP A 11 -10.51 37.01 -41.10
N ARG A 12 -11.57 37.37 -41.83
CA ARG A 12 -12.49 36.55 -42.65
C ARG A 12 -11.75 36.04 -43.91
N GLY A 13 -12.25 35.18 -44.81
CA GLY A 13 -13.58 34.70 -45.22
C GLY A 13 -13.37 33.69 -46.38
N GLY A 14 -14.34 33.15 -47.10
CA GLY A 14 -15.77 33.43 -47.23
C GLY A 14 -16.50 32.24 -47.90
N GLY A 15 -17.82 32.34 -48.01
CA GLY A 15 -18.70 31.25 -48.50
C GLY A 15 -19.08 31.35 -49.97
N ASN A 16 -19.90 30.41 -50.46
CA ASN A 16 -21.30 30.64 -50.85
C ASN A 16 -21.99 29.35 -51.37
N SER A 17 -23.32 29.30 -51.18
CA SER A 17 -24.39 28.67 -52.00
C SER A 17 -24.49 27.14 -52.21
N GLY A 18 -25.71 26.61 -51.99
CA GLY A 18 -26.25 25.49 -52.80
C GLY A 18 -27.09 24.44 -52.05
N ARG A 19 -28.42 24.59 -52.05
CA ARG A 19 -29.40 23.55 -51.67
C ARG A 19 -29.71 22.63 -52.87
N GLY A 20 -29.89 21.33 -52.59
CA GLY A 20 -30.92 20.49 -53.21
C GLY A 20 -30.48 19.56 -54.36
N GLY A 21 -30.94 18.30 -54.30
CA GLY A 21 -31.00 17.41 -55.48
C GLY A 21 -30.61 15.95 -55.20
N ALA A 22 -31.58 15.05 -55.32
CA ALA A 22 -31.46 13.60 -55.26
C ALA A 22 -31.03 12.98 -56.62
N THR A 23 -30.97 11.62 -56.64
CA THR A 23 -30.73 10.63 -57.75
C THR A 23 -29.25 10.26 -57.98
N ALA A 24 -28.78 8.99 -57.88
CA ALA A 24 -29.15 7.65 -58.38
C ALA A 24 -28.34 7.23 -59.65
N GLY A 25 -27.74 6.02 -59.61
CA GLY A 25 -27.00 5.30 -60.69
C GLY A 25 -25.48 5.55 -60.64
N GLY A 26 -24.57 4.59 -60.50
CA GLY A 26 -24.39 3.26 -61.13
C GLY A 26 -23.06 3.35 -61.91
N GLU A 27 -21.98 2.63 -61.58
CA GLU A 27 -21.54 1.30 -62.05
C GLU A 27 -20.18 1.02 -61.36
N GLY A 28 -19.90 -0.16 -60.78
CA GLY A 28 -19.30 -1.34 -61.43
C GLY A 28 -18.00 -1.72 -60.69
N ALA A 29 -18.01 -2.69 -59.77
CA ALA A 29 -17.75 -4.13 -59.96
C ALA A 29 -16.25 -4.52 -60.06
N THR A 30 -15.73 -5.15 -59.00
CA THR A 30 -14.78 -6.28 -59.07
C THR A 30 -14.97 -7.20 -57.84
N ALA A 31 -15.11 -8.50 -58.12
CA ALA A 31 -15.37 -9.65 -57.23
C ALA A 31 -14.17 -9.98 -56.32
N GLY A 32 -14.36 -10.56 -55.12
CA GLY A 32 -14.55 -12.00 -54.83
C GLY A 32 -13.31 -12.48 -54.05
N GLU A 33 -13.28 -13.41 -53.09
CA GLU A 33 -14.22 -14.39 -52.53
C GLU A 33 -13.72 -14.76 -51.11
N GLU A 34 -14.65 -15.16 -50.23
CA GLU A 34 -14.40 -15.82 -48.96
C GLU A 34 -14.13 -17.32 -49.17
N GLY A 35 -13.10 -17.86 -48.51
CA GLY A 35 -12.78 -19.29 -48.51
C GLY A 35 -13.20 -19.97 -47.21
N ALA A 36 -14.27 -20.78 -47.29
CA ALA A 36 -14.63 -21.80 -46.32
C ALA A 36 -13.91 -23.12 -46.66
N THR A 37 -13.47 -23.88 -45.65
CA THR A 37 -13.04 -25.28 -45.79
C THR A 37 -13.49 -26.11 -44.57
N THR A 38 -14.51 -26.95 -44.78
CA THR A 38 -14.75 -28.27 -44.16
C THR A 38 -13.91 -29.31 -44.93
N ILE A 39 -13.53 -30.54 -44.50
CA ILE A 39 -14.17 -31.73 -43.87
C ILE A 39 -12.96 -32.65 -43.47
N THR A 40 -12.88 -33.39 -42.34
CA THR A 40 -13.26 -34.81 -42.06
C THR A 40 -12.72 -35.13 -40.64
N GLY A 41 -13.33 -35.85 -39.70
CA GLY A 41 -14.30 -36.94 -39.75
C GLY A 41 -13.59 -38.27 -39.52
N GLU A 42 -13.49 -38.76 -38.26
CA GLU A 42 -13.31 -40.18 -37.94
C GLU A 42 -13.79 -40.52 -36.51
N ASP A 43 -14.54 -41.62 -36.43
CA ASP A 43 -15.38 -42.13 -35.36
C ASP A 43 -14.63 -42.97 -34.31
N GLY A 44 -15.24 -43.15 -33.13
CA GLY A 44 -14.82 -44.17 -32.18
C GLY A 44 -15.57 -44.15 -30.85
N ALA A 45 -16.83 -44.57 -30.84
CA ALA A 45 -17.57 -44.93 -29.63
C ALA A 45 -17.64 -46.47 -29.50
N THR A 46 -17.40 -47.00 -28.30
CA THR A 46 -17.87 -48.34 -27.89
C THR A 46 -18.09 -48.39 -26.39
N THR A 47 -19.13 -49.14 -26.03
CA THR A 47 -19.84 -49.20 -24.76
C THR A 47 -19.42 -50.37 -23.86
N THR A 48 -19.72 -50.22 -22.55
CA THR A 48 -20.20 -51.22 -21.56
C THR A 48 -19.26 -52.27 -20.93
N ALA A 49 -19.13 -52.16 -19.59
CA ALA A 49 -19.58 -53.11 -18.54
C ALA A 49 -18.54 -53.77 -17.58
N THR A 50 -18.88 -53.67 -16.27
CA THR A 50 -18.77 -54.63 -15.13
C THR A 50 -17.49 -54.79 -14.28
N GLY A 51 -17.71 -54.88 -12.95
CA GLY A 51 -16.85 -55.48 -11.89
C GLY A 51 -16.27 -54.46 -10.89
N GLU A 52 -16.90 -54.17 -9.74
CA GLU A 52 -16.84 -54.88 -8.44
C GLU A 52 -15.50 -54.76 -7.67
N ASP A 53 -15.65 -54.35 -6.40
CA ASP A 53 -14.80 -54.57 -5.21
C ASP A 53 -14.21 -53.33 -4.50
N GLU A 54 -15.03 -52.74 -3.62
CA GLU A 54 -14.56 -51.96 -2.46
C GLU A 54 -14.27 -52.90 -1.29
N ALA A 55 -13.00 -53.00 -0.90
CA ALA A 55 -12.57 -53.65 0.33
C ALA A 55 -12.40 -52.62 1.46
N THR A 56 -13.14 -52.87 2.54
CA THR A 56 -13.13 -52.24 3.86
C THR A 56 -11.92 -52.70 4.69
N THR A 57 -11.51 -51.88 5.67
CA THR A 57 -10.93 -52.17 7.01
C THR A 57 -10.15 -50.91 7.45
N THR A 58 -10.11 -50.39 8.69
CA THR A 58 -10.60 -50.74 10.04
C THR A 58 -10.22 -49.59 10.98
N ALA A 59 -11.04 -49.31 12.01
CA ALA A 59 -10.67 -48.93 13.38
C ALA A 59 -11.91 -48.34 14.10
N THR A 60 -12.79 -49.17 14.69
CA THR A 60 -12.84 -49.50 16.14
C THR A 60 -12.85 -48.28 17.07
N GLY A 61 -14.07 -47.86 17.43
CA GLY A 61 -14.35 -47.16 18.68
C GLY A 61 -14.75 -48.17 19.77
N GLU A 62 -14.45 -47.83 21.02
CA GLU A 62 -14.95 -48.50 22.22
C GLU A 62 -16.07 -47.64 22.82
N ASP A 63 -17.19 -48.31 23.09
CA ASP A 63 -18.38 -47.81 23.76
C ASP A 63 -18.17 -47.71 25.28
N GLU A 64 -18.84 -46.74 25.91
CA GLU A 64 -19.54 -47.00 27.17
C GLU A 64 -20.77 -46.08 27.28
N ALA A 65 -21.93 -46.71 27.44
CA ALA A 65 -23.23 -46.07 27.64
C ALA A 65 -23.84 -46.58 28.96
N THR A 66 -24.44 -45.68 29.76
CA THR A 66 -25.47 -46.03 30.75
C THR A 66 -26.50 -44.91 30.89
N THR A 67 -27.63 -45.11 30.21
CA THR A 67 -29.04 -45.02 30.64
C THR A 67 -29.50 -44.09 31.78
N GLY A 68 -30.62 -43.40 31.50
CA GLY A 68 -31.59 -42.89 32.48
C GLY A 68 -32.76 -42.16 31.80
N GLU A 69 -33.80 -42.91 31.40
CA GLU A 69 -35.07 -42.42 30.85
C GLU A 69 -36.09 -42.03 31.95
N GLU A 70 -36.98 -41.09 31.64
CA GLU A 70 -38.42 -40.97 31.99
C GLU A 70 -38.84 -39.53 31.57
N GLY A 71 -39.84 -39.19 30.74
CA GLY A 71 -41.00 -39.88 30.18
C GLY A 71 -42.27 -39.06 30.48
N VAL A 72 -42.75 -38.16 29.60
CA VAL A 72 -44.12 -37.61 29.66
C VAL A 72 -44.71 -37.32 28.27
N MET A 73 -45.97 -37.69 28.13
CA MET A 73 -46.78 -37.90 26.93
C MET A 73 -47.24 -36.66 26.15
N VAL A 74 -47.50 -36.91 24.86
CA VAL A 74 -48.22 -36.08 23.90
C VAL A 74 -49.73 -36.20 24.11
N GLY A 75 -50.41 -35.06 24.25
CA GLY A 75 -51.87 -34.94 24.16
C GLY A 75 -52.23 -33.89 23.11
N GLY A 76 -52.94 -34.31 22.05
CA GLY A 76 -53.43 -33.44 20.99
C GLY A 76 -54.69 -32.66 21.38
N GLY A 77 -54.76 -31.41 20.93
CA GLY A 77 -55.94 -30.57 20.95
C GLY A 77 -55.85 -29.53 19.83
N GLN A 78 -56.77 -29.61 18.86
CA GLN A 78 -57.01 -28.58 17.87
C GLN A 78 -57.53 -27.32 18.56
N GLU A 79 -56.97 -26.14 18.27
CA GLU A 79 -57.70 -24.90 18.48
C GLU A 79 -57.27 -23.79 17.50
N ILE A 80 -58.28 -23.00 17.17
CA ILE A 80 -58.44 -22.17 15.99
C ILE A 80 -57.82 -20.79 16.21
N LEU A 81 -57.29 -20.21 15.12
CA LEU A 81 -56.82 -18.82 15.00
C LEU A 81 -57.82 -17.81 15.59
N SER A 82 -57.40 -17.09 16.63
CA SER A 82 -57.99 -15.80 17.01
C SER A 82 -56.91 -14.80 17.42
N LEU A 83 -56.86 -13.67 16.72
CA LEU A 83 -56.11 -12.46 17.07
C LEU A 83 -56.50 -11.96 18.47
N PRO A 84 -55.55 -11.56 19.34
CA PRO A 84 -55.91 -10.78 20.51
C PRO A 84 -56.04 -9.28 20.16
N PRO A 85 -56.90 -8.56 20.90
CA PRO A 85 -57.42 -7.25 20.54
C PRO A 85 -56.51 -6.11 21.01
N SER A 86 -56.71 -4.95 20.38
CA SER A 86 -56.43 -3.58 20.85
C SER A 86 -55.63 -3.44 22.15
N LEU A 87 -54.40 -2.92 22.01
CA LEU A 87 -53.62 -2.27 23.08
C LEU A 87 -54.39 -1.04 23.61
N ASP A 88 -55.26 -1.27 24.58
CA ASP A 88 -55.70 -0.28 25.56
C ASP A 88 -55.64 -0.96 26.93
N LYS A 89 -54.90 -0.34 27.87
CA LYS A 89 -54.62 -0.75 29.26
C LYS A 89 -53.38 -1.62 29.50
N VAL A 90 -52.21 -1.02 29.32
CA VAL A 90 -51.11 -1.12 30.30
C VAL A 90 -50.67 0.30 30.64
N GLN A 91 -51.50 0.98 31.44
CA GLN A 91 -51.08 2.15 32.22
C GLN A 91 -50.81 1.69 33.66
N GLU A 92 -49.85 2.36 34.29
CA GLU A 92 -49.41 2.21 35.69
C GLU A 92 -48.34 1.15 35.99
N ARG A 93 -47.17 1.32 35.37
CA ARG A 93 -45.92 1.26 36.13
C ARG A 93 -45.21 2.62 35.98
N ARG A 94 -44.91 3.25 37.11
CA ARG A 94 -44.41 4.63 37.24
C ARG A 94 -43.23 4.88 36.31
N LEU A 95 -43.46 5.67 35.26
CA LEU A 95 -42.45 6.57 34.71
C LEU A 95 -42.09 7.55 35.83
N VAL A 96 -40.89 7.41 36.39
CA VAL A 96 -40.33 8.46 37.24
C VAL A 96 -40.01 9.64 36.31
N PRO A 97 -40.63 10.83 36.52
CA PRO A 97 -40.25 11.99 35.75
C PRO A 97 -38.84 12.41 36.17
N LEU A 98 -37.92 12.55 35.22
CA LEU A 98 -36.61 13.21 35.35
C LEU A 98 -36.78 14.73 35.65
N LYS A 99 -37.62 15.09 36.63
CA LYS A 99 -37.90 16.46 37.10
C LYS A 99 -37.49 16.72 38.55
N GLN A 100 -36.79 15.77 39.19
CA GLN A 100 -36.14 15.97 40.49
C GLN A 100 -34.62 15.93 40.34
N PHE A 101 -34.08 16.70 39.40
CA PHE A 101 -32.66 17.00 39.36
C PHE A 101 -32.50 18.48 39.69
N GLY A 102 -32.05 18.76 40.91
CA GLY A 102 -31.54 20.08 41.28
C GLY A 102 -30.31 20.43 40.44
N PRO A 103 -29.96 21.72 40.32
CA PRO A 103 -28.88 22.17 39.46
C PRO A 103 -27.54 21.86 40.17
N THR A 104 -27.02 20.64 40.04
CA THR A 104 -25.69 20.29 40.60
C THR A 104 -25.12 18.98 40.06
N LEU A 105 -25.60 18.49 38.92
CA LEU A 105 -24.94 17.36 38.25
C LEU A 105 -24.68 17.72 36.79
N TRP A 106 -23.37 17.75 36.52
CA TRP A 106 -22.66 18.06 35.28
C TRP A 106 -22.47 19.58 35.18
N TRP A 107 -21.20 19.98 35.07
CA TRP A 107 -20.67 21.34 35.25
C TRP A 107 -20.66 21.87 36.69
N THR A 108 -20.03 21.16 37.64
CA THR A 108 -19.34 21.89 38.70
C THR A 108 -18.08 22.52 38.10
N THR A 109 -17.94 23.82 38.34
CA THR A 109 -16.77 24.65 38.11
C THR A 109 -15.44 23.91 38.35
N ASP A 110 -14.49 24.13 37.45
CA ASP A 110 -13.09 23.65 37.44
C ASP A 110 -12.79 22.35 36.68
N VAL A 111 -12.96 22.40 35.35
CA VAL A 111 -12.03 21.69 34.45
C VAL A 111 -11.01 22.73 33.97
N PRO A 112 -9.70 22.56 34.22
CA PRO A 112 -8.70 23.49 33.72
C PRO A 112 -8.68 23.41 32.20
N THR A 113 -9.20 24.47 31.58
CA THR A 113 -9.03 24.81 30.17
C THR A 113 -7.53 24.97 29.87
N LYS A 114 -6.90 23.85 29.51
CA LYS A 114 -5.63 23.85 28.77
C LYS A 114 -5.85 23.26 27.39
N VAL A 115 -6.66 23.95 26.60
CA VAL A 115 -6.58 23.88 25.14
C VAL A 115 -6.58 25.33 24.65
N GLY A 116 -5.56 25.67 23.84
CA GLY A 116 -5.38 27.01 23.29
C GLY A 116 -6.56 27.50 22.46
N PRO A 117 -6.57 28.78 22.06
CA PRO A 117 -7.77 29.47 21.63
C PRO A 117 -8.09 29.11 20.17
N CYS A 118 -9.01 28.17 19.93
CA CYS A 118 -9.69 27.99 18.64
C CYS A 118 -10.97 27.14 18.82
N ILE A 119 -12.13 27.79 18.80
CA ILE A 119 -13.50 27.25 18.59
C ILE A 119 -14.04 26.39 19.76
N SER A 120 -15.20 26.78 20.28
CA SER A 120 -15.88 26.03 21.35
C SER A 120 -16.52 24.74 20.78
N PRO A 121 -16.62 23.64 21.54
CA PRO A 121 -17.26 22.39 21.08
C PRO A 121 -18.74 22.58 20.67
N LYS A 122 -19.38 23.66 21.09
CA LYS A 122 -20.79 23.97 20.81
C LYS A 122 -21.01 24.40 19.36
N ASP A 123 -20.11 25.22 18.80
CA ASP A 123 -20.19 25.68 17.41
C ASP A 123 -19.98 24.54 16.40
N GLU A 124 -19.22 23.51 16.79
CA GLU A 124 -18.96 22.34 15.96
C GLU A 124 -20.15 21.37 15.93
N ILE A 125 -20.84 21.19 17.06
CA ILE A 125 -22.08 20.41 17.16
C ILE A 125 -23.19 21.04 16.32
N GLU A 126 -23.33 22.37 16.36
CA GLU A 126 -24.32 23.10 15.54
C GLU A 126 -24.03 22.99 14.03
N ARG A 127 -22.75 22.90 13.63
CA ARG A 127 -22.35 22.77 12.23
C ARG A 127 -22.43 21.35 11.70
N GLN A 128 -22.03 20.35 12.48
CA GLN A 128 -21.93 18.95 12.03
C GLN A 128 -23.24 18.18 12.29
N GLY A 129 -24.06 18.61 13.24
CA GLY A 129 -25.29 17.89 13.61
C GLY A 129 -25.01 16.49 14.17
N SER A 130 -23.80 16.26 14.66
CA SER A 130 -23.36 15.00 15.23
C SER A 130 -22.40 15.25 16.40
N ILE A 131 -22.30 14.26 17.29
CA ILE A 131 -21.41 14.31 18.44
C ILE A 131 -20.72 12.96 18.60
N LEU A 132 -19.41 13.00 18.82
CA LEU A 132 -18.61 11.81 19.10
C LEU A 132 -18.82 11.39 20.56
N VAL A 133 -19.12 10.11 20.78
CA VAL A 133 -19.28 9.51 22.11
C VAL A 133 -18.30 8.35 22.21
N ASP A 134 -17.41 8.39 23.20
CA ASP A 134 -16.50 7.29 23.46
C ASP A 134 -17.24 6.13 24.12
N TYR A 135 -17.24 4.97 23.48
CA TYR A 135 -17.86 3.78 24.02
C TYR A 135 -17.16 3.27 25.29
N ALA A 136 -15.83 3.38 25.36
CA ALA A 136 -15.06 2.90 26.51
C ALA A 136 -15.31 3.76 27.75
N GLU A 137 -15.40 5.08 27.59
CA GLU A 137 -15.78 5.99 28.68
C GLU A 137 -17.23 5.74 29.11
N LEU A 138 -18.15 5.58 28.16
CA LEU A 138 -19.57 5.37 28.45
C LEU A 138 -19.83 4.11 29.28
N ILE A 139 -19.09 3.03 29.02
CA ILE A 139 -19.24 1.76 29.76
C ILE A 139 -18.45 1.74 31.05
N SER A 140 -17.37 2.52 31.19
CA SER A 140 -16.58 2.55 32.42
C SER A 140 -17.18 3.46 33.50
N ASP A 141 -18.11 4.35 33.14
CA ASP A 141 -18.78 5.23 34.09
C ASP A 141 -19.71 4.47 35.06
N GLN A 142 -19.38 4.56 36.35
CA GLN A 142 -20.12 3.90 37.43
C GLN A 142 -21.57 4.37 37.55
N MET A 143 -21.87 5.64 37.23
CA MET A 143 -23.23 6.17 37.28
C MET A 143 -24.10 5.54 36.19
N VAL A 144 -23.56 5.43 34.98
CA VAL A 144 -24.25 4.85 33.83
C VAL A 144 -24.51 3.36 34.05
N ILE A 145 -23.52 2.63 34.57
CA ILE A 145 -23.68 1.20 34.86
C ILE A 145 -24.76 0.94 35.93
N GLN A 146 -24.87 1.81 36.93
CA GLN A 146 -25.88 1.66 37.99
C GLN A 146 -27.31 1.86 37.47
N GLU A 147 -27.52 2.84 36.60
CA GLU A 147 -28.84 3.15 36.03
C GLU A 147 -29.19 2.27 34.83
N LEU A 148 -28.20 1.86 34.03
CA LEU A 148 -28.34 1.09 32.80
C LEU A 148 -27.36 -0.10 32.77
N PRO A 149 -27.58 -1.15 33.59
CA PRO A 149 -26.65 -2.27 33.73
C PRO A 149 -26.49 -3.11 32.45
N ASP A 150 -27.51 -3.17 31.60
CA ASP A 150 -27.52 -3.96 30.36
C ASP A 150 -27.14 -3.13 29.11
N LEU A 151 -26.68 -1.88 29.27
CA LEU A 151 -26.44 -0.95 28.16
C LEU A 151 -25.54 -1.54 27.07
N ALA A 152 -24.47 -2.25 27.43
CA ALA A 152 -23.56 -2.86 26.47
C ALA A 152 -24.23 -3.94 25.60
N LYS A 153 -25.11 -4.74 26.20
CA LYS A 153 -25.86 -5.78 25.51
C LYS A 153 -26.94 -5.17 24.63
N GLU A 154 -27.70 -4.22 25.17
CA GLU A 154 -28.75 -3.53 24.43
C GLU A 154 -28.16 -2.76 23.25
N LEU A 155 -27.00 -2.11 23.39
CA LEU A 155 -26.35 -1.38 22.30
C LEU A 155 -25.94 -2.30 21.15
N LYS A 156 -25.57 -3.54 21.48
CA LYS A 156 -25.21 -4.56 20.50
C LYS A 156 -26.44 -5.17 19.82
N GLU A 157 -27.53 -5.41 20.55
CA GLU A 157 -28.73 -6.10 20.05
C GLU A 157 -29.78 -5.15 19.44
N GLN A 158 -29.91 -3.93 19.98
CA GLN A 158 -30.86 -2.89 19.58
C GLN A 158 -30.19 -1.50 19.41
N PRO A 159 -29.14 -1.39 18.57
CA PRO A 159 -28.40 -0.13 18.41
C PRO A 159 -29.26 1.05 17.96
N GLU A 160 -30.24 0.82 17.08
CA GLU A 160 -31.06 1.91 16.52
C GLU A 160 -31.85 2.67 17.56
N MET A 161 -32.39 1.96 18.55
CA MET A 161 -33.20 2.58 19.60
C MET A 161 -32.30 3.40 20.52
N ILE A 162 -31.19 2.80 20.97
CA ILE A 162 -30.29 3.46 21.93
C ILE A 162 -29.60 4.66 21.31
N LEU A 163 -29.11 4.57 20.07
CA LEU A 163 -28.50 5.71 19.39
C LEU A 163 -29.46 6.89 19.24
N LYS A 164 -30.75 6.61 19.00
CA LYS A 164 -31.79 7.65 18.98
C LYS A 164 -32.06 8.21 20.38
N CYS A 165 -32.11 7.37 21.40
CA CYS A 165 -32.25 7.81 22.79
C CYS A 165 -31.08 8.70 23.23
N LEU A 166 -29.84 8.33 22.88
CA LEU A 166 -28.64 9.15 23.12
C LEU A 166 -28.74 10.49 22.40
N GLY A 167 -29.12 10.50 21.12
CA GLY A 167 -29.36 11.74 20.38
C GLY A 167 -30.39 12.65 21.04
N VAL A 168 -31.50 12.10 21.54
CA VAL A 168 -32.53 12.84 22.27
C VAL A 168 -32.01 13.39 23.61
N ALA A 169 -31.26 12.58 24.36
CA ALA A 169 -30.66 13.01 25.62
C ALA A 169 -29.70 14.20 25.41
N ILE A 170 -28.84 14.10 24.40
CA ILE A 170 -27.89 15.17 24.02
C ILE A 170 -28.65 16.42 23.58
N HIS A 171 -29.69 16.27 22.77
CA HIS A 171 -30.54 17.39 22.37
C HIS A 171 -31.17 18.10 23.57
N GLN A 172 -31.66 17.35 24.56
CA GLN A 172 -32.27 17.92 25.77
C GLN A 172 -31.25 18.70 26.62
N VAL A 173 -30.03 18.17 26.78
CA VAL A 173 -28.95 18.86 27.50
C VAL A 173 -28.58 20.16 26.80
N LEU A 174 -28.36 20.13 25.48
CA LEU A 174 -28.02 21.32 24.70
C LEU A 174 -29.14 22.37 24.72
N THR A 175 -30.39 21.94 24.65
CA THR A 175 -31.54 22.85 24.77
C THR A 175 -31.52 23.57 26.11
N THR A 176 -31.33 22.83 27.21
CA THR A 176 -31.31 23.38 28.57
C THR A 176 -30.14 24.36 28.77
N ASP A 177 -28.96 24.03 28.22
CA ASP A 177 -27.78 24.88 28.31
C ASP A 177 -27.92 26.16 27.47
N LEU A 178 -28.47 26.08 26.26
CA LEU A 178 -28.71 27.25 25.41
C LEU A 178 -29.80 28.15 26.01
N GLU A 179 -30.85 27.57 26.60
CA GLU A 179 -31.86 28.32 27.35
C GLU A 179 -31.24 29.07 28.53
N ARG A 180 -30.32 28.43 29.27
CA ARG A 180 -29.59 29.07 30.38
C ARG A 180 -28.72 30.23 29.88
N GLN A 181 -27.94 30.03 28.83
CA GLN A 181 -27.10 31.07 28.25
C GLN A 181 -27.93 32.24 27.70
N ALA A 182 -29.07 31.96 27.08
CA ALA A 182 -29.99 33.00 26.63
C ALA A 182 -30.59 33.79 27.80
N ALA A 183 -30.92 33.12 28.91
CA ALA A 183 -31.41 33.79 30.12
C ALA A 183 -30.33 34.67 30.79
N GLU A 184 -29.07 34.24 30.80
CA GLU A 184 -27.93 35.03 31.30
C GLU A 184 -27.68 36.30 30.44
N LEU A 185 -27.87 36.21 29.13
CA LEU A 185 -27.74 37.35 28.20
C LEU A 185 -28.93 38.32 28.23
N GLN A 186 -30.11 37.87 28.70
CA GLN A 186 -31.35 38.66 28.78
C GLN A 186 -31.52 39.39 30.12
N GLY A 187 -30.50 39.42 30.97
CA GLY A 187 -30.47 40.23 32.19
C GLY A 187 -30.34 41.74 31.91
N ASP A 188 -31.34 42.35 31.26
CA ASP A 188 -31.83 43.71 31.49
C ASP A 188 -33.01 44.03 30.53
N GLU A 189 -34.21 44.06 31.12
CA GLU A 189 -35.51 44.57 30.62
C GLU A 189 -36.31 43.83 29.52
N LEU A 190 -37.50 43.35 29.97
CA LEU A 190 -38.78 43.02 29.30
C LEU A 190 -39.16 41.53 29.04
N PRO A 191 -40.47 41.18 29.13
CA PRO A 191 -40.91 39.81 29.35
C PRO A 191 -41.40 39.05 28.09
N VAL A 192 -41.22 37.73 28.14
CA VAL A 192 -41.98 36.64 27.47
C VAL A 192 -41.94 36.61 25.94
N THR A 193 -40.84 36.10 25.40
CA THR A 193 -40.88 34.97 24.46
C THR A 193 -39.62 34.15 24.69
N THR A 194 -39.75 32.89 25.13
CA THR A 194 -38.64 31.94 25.11
C THR A 194 -38.02 31.98 23.71
N PRO A 195 -36.70 32.22 23.57
CA PRO A 195 -36.09 32.20 22.24
C PRO A 195 -36.45 30.86 21.59
N LEU A 196 -36.90 30.90 20.33
CA LEU A 196 -37.12 29.69 19.54
C LEU A 196 -35.74 29.10 19.21
N ILE A 197 -35.17 28.35 20.14
CA ILE A 197 -33.91 27.64 19.95
C ILE A 197 -34.21 26.40 19.12
N SER A 198 -34.04 26.53 17.81
CA SER A 198 -34.22 25.43 16.86
C SER A 198 -32.91 24.68 16.69
N ILE A 199 -32.67 23.69 17.55
CA ILE A 199 -31.51 22.80 17.41
C ILE A 199 -31.79 21.79 16.29
N PRO A 200 -30.87 21.59 15.33
CA PRO A 200 -31.02 20.57 14.30
C PRO A 200 -30.99 19.17 14.90
N HIS A 201 -31.38 18.15 14.12
CA HIS A 201 -31.29 16.75 14.57
C HIS A 201 -29.83 16.38 14.85
N ILE A 202 -29.56 15.90 16.07
CA ILE A 202 -28.20 15.50 16.51
C ILE A 202 -28.06 14.00 16.48
N SER A 203 -27.04 13.52 15.78
CA SER A 203 -26.68 12.10 15.71
C SER A 203 -25.56 11.77 16.69
N ALA A 204 -25.80 10.82 17.59
CA ALA A 204 -24.73 10.27 18.44
C ALA A 204 -23.86 9.30 17.63
N ARG A 205 -22.54 9.55 17.61
CA ARG A 205 -21.54 8.79 16.84
C ARG A 205 -20.61 8.06 17.80
N LEU A 206 -20.83 6.77 17.99
CA LEU A 206 -19.99 5.96 18.88
C LEU A 206 -18.63 5.67 18.23
N TYR A 207 -17.53 6.02 18.89
CA TYR A 207 -16.19 5.60 18.50
C TYR A 207 -15.57 4.70 19.60
N ASN A 208 -14.44 4.05 19.29
CA ASN A 208 -13.80 3.08 20.18
C ASN A 208 -14.68 1.89 20.62
N TYR A 209 -15.61 1.46 19.75
CA TYR A 209 -16.43 0.28 20.04
C TYR A 209 -15.63 -1.02 19.91
N GLU A 210 -15.56 -1.78 21.00
CA GLU A 210 -14.91 -3.09 21.09
C GLU A 210 -15.92 -4.21 21.41
N PRO A 211 -15.69 -5.45 20.94
CA PRO A 211 -14.51 -5.95 20.24
C PRO A 211 -14.55 -5.76 18.70
N LEU A 212 -13.37 -5.68 18.09
CA LEU A 212 -13.21 -5.70 16.63
C LEU A 212 -13.72 -7.01 16.04
N THR A 213 -14.70 -6.92 15.14
CA THR A 213 -15.29 -8.05 14.44
C THR A 213 -14.52 -8.32 13.14
N PRO A 214 -13.83 -9.46 13.00
CA PRO A 214 -13.16 -9.80 11.74
C PRO A 214 -14.19 -10.03 10.63
N LEU A 215 -13.90 -9.61 9.41
CA LEU A 215 -14.84 -9.64 8.28
C LEU A 215 -15.35 -11.06 7.97
N ARG A 216 -14.60 -12.11 8.35
CA ARG A 216 -15.02 -13.52 8.23
C ARG A 216 -16.27 -13.89 9.06
N LEU A 217 -16.53 -13.15 10.14
CA LEU A 217 -17.67 -13.37 11.03
C LEU A 217 -18.90 -12.56 10.64
N LEU A 218 -18.82 -11.71 9.61
CA LEU A 218 -19.98 -11.04 9.03
C LEU A 218 -20.83 -12.06 8.25
N ARG A 219 -21.72 -12.71 8.99
CA ARG A 219 -22.68 -13.72 8.51
C ARG A 219 -24.09 -13.33 8.97
N ALA A 220 -25.09 -14.12 8.61
CA ALA A 220 -26.49 -13.88 9.01
C ALA A 220 -26.69 -13.73 10.54
N SER A 221 -25.82 -14.33 11.36
CA SER A 221 -25.88 -14.26 12.83
C SER A 221 -25.68 -12.86 13.43
N VAL A 222 -25.07 -11.94 12.68
CA VAL A 222 -24.83 -10.54 13.12
C VAL A 222 -25.82 -9.55 12.52
N PHE A 223 -26.81 -10.02 11.78
CA PHE A 223 -27.84 -9.16 11.19
C PHE A 223 -28.55 -8.31 12.25
N GLY A 224 -28.71 -7.01 11.98
CA GLY A 224 -29.34 -6.05 12.89
C GLY A 224 -28.51 -5.65 14.11
N ARG A 225 -27.32 -6.24 14.30
CA ARG A 225 -26.44 -5.97 15.44
C ARG A 225 -25.40 -4.91 15.11
N LEU A 226 -24.91 -4.23 16.14
CA LEU A 226 -23.79 -3.29 16.04
C LEU A 226 -22.47 -4.06 15.97
N VAL A 227 -21.68 -3.78 14.93
CA VAL A 227 -20.36 -4.37 14.72
C VAL A 227 -19.35 -3.27 14.42
N CYS A 228 -18.09 -3.53 14.76
CA CYS A 228 -16.95 -2.67 14.44
C CYS A 228 -15.96 -3.45 13.60
N VAL A 229 -15.63 -2.95 12.41
CA VAL A 229 -14.75 -3.62 11.44
C VAL A 229 -13.59 -2.70 11.10
N ARG A 230 -12.38 -3.25 11.03
CA ARG A 230 -11.17 -2.53 10.61
C ARG A 230 -10.70 -3.05 9.26
N GLY A 231 -10.41 -2.13 8.34
CA GLY A 231 -10.04 -2.49 6.97
C GLY A 231 -9.44 -1.33 6.19
N THR A 232 -8.93 -1.63 4.99
CA THR A 232 -8.45 -0.63 4.04
C THR A 232 -9.54 -0.31 3.03
N VAL A 233 -9.79 0.96 2.77
CA VAL A 233 -10.76 1.43 1.77
C VAL A 233 -10.20 1.15 0.37
N VAL A 234 -10.86 0.29 -0.40
CA VAL A 234 -10.45 -0.07 -1.76
C VAL A 234 -11.18 0.76 -2.81
N ARG A 235 -12.46 1.07 -2.58
CA ARG A 235 -13.31 1.79 -3.51
C ARG A 235 -14.16 2.83 -2.81
N VAL A 236 -14.30 4.00 -3.42
CA VAL A 236 -15.13 5.11 -2.92
C VAL A 236 -16.01 5.63 -4.06
N SER A 237 -17.33 5.64 -3.84
CA SER A 237 -18.30 6.18 -4.79
C SER A 237 -18.40 7.69 -4.71
N ASN A 238 -19.01 8.29 -5.74
CA ASN A 238 -19.46 9.68 -5.68
C ASN A 238 -20.57 9.83 -4.61
N ILE A 239 -20.64 11.03 -4.03
CA ILE A 239 -21.68 11.42 -3.08
C ILE A 239 -22.98 11.70 -3.83
N ARG A 240 -24.10 11.21 -3.30
CA ARG A 240 -25.43 11.37 -3.88
C ARG A 240 -26.44 11.76 -2.81
N PRO A 241 -27.47 12.55 -3.14
CA PRO A 241 -28.55 12.84 -2.20
C PRO A 241 -29.48 11.62 -2.06
N LEU A 242 -29.58 11.10 -0.84
CA LEU A 242 -30.57 10.11 -0.43
C LEU A 242 -31.79 10.81 0.18
N CYS A 243 -32.98 10.55 -0.35
CA CYS A 243 -34.21 11.15 0.15
C CYS A 243 -34.72 10.41 1.41
N THR A 244 -34.77 11.10 2.55
CA THR A 244 -35.26 10.58 3.84
C THR A 244 -36.74 10.92 4.07
N ARG A 245 -37.19 12.09 3.61
CA ARG A 245 -38.62 12.45 3.53
C ARG A 245 -38.93 12.90 2.12
N LEU A 246 -39.98 12.33 1.53
CA LEU A 246 -40.47 12.74 0.22
C LEU A 246 -41.84 13.39 0.34
N ALA A 247 -41.97 14.59 -0.22
CA ALA A 247 -43.25 15.25 -0.34
C ALA A 247 -44.07 14.65 -1.49
N PHE A 248 -45.37 14.50 -1.26
CA PHE A 248 -46.36 14.04 -2.21
C PHE A 248 -47.46 15.07 -2.32
N ARG A 249 -47.75 15.50 -3.54
CA ARG A 249 -48.90 16.37 -3.83
C ARG A 249 -50.10 15.52 -4.23
N CYS A 250 -51.21 15.71 -3.52
CA CYS A 250 -52.49 15.10 -3.84
C CYS A 250 -53.07 15.73 -5.13
N LEU A 251 -53.50 14.91 -6.10
CA LEU A 251 -54.14 15.43 -7.31
C LEU A 251 -55.58 15.91 -7.11
N GLY A 252 -56.22 15.56 -5.99
CA GLY A 252 -57.59 15.95 -5.70
C GLY A 252 -57.70 17.32 -5.04
N CYS A 253 -56.94 17.56 -3.98
CA CYS A 253 -56.98 18.80 -3.19
C CYS A 253 -55.71 19.66 -3.30
N SER A 254 -54.71 19.24 -4.09
CA SER A 254 -53.41 19.93 -4.23
C SER A 254 -52.59 20.07 -2.94
N GLN A 255 -53.06 19.51 -1.81
CA GLN A 255 -52.34 19.50 -0.54
C GLN A 255 -51.06 18.66 -0.68
N THR A 256 -49.97 19.18 -0.13
CA THR A 256 -48.68 18.49 -0.08
C THR A 256 -48.50 17.82 1.28
N HIS A 257 -48.12 16.56 1.29
CA HIS A 257 -47.86 15.77 2.49
C HIS A 257 -46.49 15.12 2.38
N ALA A 258 -45.66 15.21 3.42
CA ALA A 258 -44.39 14.49 3.46
C ALA A 258 -44.53 13.13 4.13
N LEU A 259 -43.97 12.10 3.49
CA LEU A 259 -43.83 10.77 4.05
C LEU A 259 -42.35 10.50 4.32
N THR A 260 -42.05 10.00 5.52
CA THR A 260 -40.71 9.52 5.87
C THR A 260 -40.48 8.15 5.22
N LEU A 261 -39.38 8.04 4.49
CA LEU A 261 -38.97 6.84 3.80
C LEU A 261 -38.01 6.07 4.72
N GLN A 262 -38.36 4.82 5.06
CA GLN A 262 -37.50 3.97 5.89
C GLN A 262 -36.56 3.07 5.06
N HIS A 263 -36.76 2.99 3.74
CA HIS A 263 -35.99 2.13 2.84
C HIS A 263 -35.71 2.86 1.51
N SER A 264 -34.79 2.34 0.70
CA SER A 264 -34.40 2.88 -0.61
C SER A 264 -35.54 2.98 -1.63
N ASN A 265 -36.65 2.28 -1.40
CA ASN A 265 -37.86 2.34 -2.20
C ASN A 265 -38.92 3.20 -1.52
N TYR A 266 -39.38 4.24 -2.21
CA TYR A 266 -40.48 5.05 -1.70
C TYR A 266 -41.83 4.35 -1.92
N THR A 267 -42.72 4.45 -0.94
CA THR A 267 -44.12 4.08 -1.07
C THR A 267 -44.96 5.33 -1.24
N THR A 268 -45.98 5.27 -2.09
CA THR A 268 -46.93 6.37 -2.24
C THR A 268 -47.99 6.31 -1.13
N PRO A 269 -48.49 7.46 -0.64
CA PRO A 269 -49.59 7.48 0.32
C PRO A 269 -50.83 6.77 -0.25
N THR A 270 -51.53 6.00 0.58
CA THR A 270 -52.74 5.27 0.14
C THR A 270 -54.00 6.13 0.17
N LYS A 271 -54.03 7.18 1.00
CA LYS A 271 -55.18 8.09 1.19
C LYS A 271 -54.67 9.49 1.52
N CYS A 272 -55.45 10.51 1.14
CA CYS A 272 -55.12 11.89 1.46
C CYS A 272 -55.41 12.17 2.94
N ALA A 273 -54.48 12.86 3.62
CA ALA A 273 -54.65 13.20 5.04
C ALA A 273 -55.64 14.36 5.26
N PHE A 274 -56.08 15.03 4.19
CA PHE A 274 -57.03 16.12 4.28
C PHE A 274 -58.46 15.59 4.49
N PRO A 275 -59.20 16.02 5.54
CA PRO A 275 -60.47 15.40 5.95
C PRO A 275 -61.57 15.47 4.88
N ASN A 276 -61.49 16.44 3.95
CA ASN A 276 -62.48 16.60 2.87
C ASN A 276 -62.03 16.05 1.51
N CYS A 277 -60.88 15.33 1.43
CA CYS A 277 -60.37 14.79 0.17
C CYS A 277 -60.30 13.26 0.19
N ARG A 278 -60.95 12.61 -0.79
CA ARG A 278 -60.94 11.14 -0.95
C ARG A 278 -59.97 10.64 -2.04
N SER A 279 -59.11 11.51 -2.56
CA SER A 279 -58.15 11.13 -3.59
C SER A 279 -57.13 10.12 -3.08
N ARG A 280 -56.77 9.19 -3.96
CA ARG A 280 -55.75 8.16 -3.75
C ARG A 280 -54.54 8.33 -4.69
N THR A 281 -54.54 9.40 -5.48
CA THR A 281 -53.53 9.64 -6.50
C THR A 281 -52.61 10.77 -6.05
N PHE A 282 -51.32 10.45 -5.97
CA PHE A 282 -50.28 11.32 -5.46
C PHE A 282 -49.15 11.43 -6.47
N VAL A 283 -48.60 12.63 -6.60
CA VAL A 283 -47.42 12.90 -7.41
C VAL A 283 -46.27 13.24 -6.48
N PRO A 284 -45.10 12.58 -6.60
CA PRO A 284 -43.93 12.92 -5.80
C PRO A 284 -43.41 14.32 -6.20
N CYS A 285 -43.25 15.19 -5.21
CA CYS A 285 -42.80 16.57 -5.34
C CYS A 285 -41.38 16.71 -4.80
N ARG A 286 -40.39 16.37 -5.63
CA ARG A 286 -38.96 16.41 -5.27
C ARG A 286 -38.46 17.82 -4.94
N SER A 287 -39.07 18.85 -5.50
CA SER A 287 -38.71 20.27 -5.29
C SER A 287 -39.39 20.92 -4.08
N SER A 288 -40.24 20.20 -3.36
CA SER A 288 -40.93 20.75 -2.18
C SER A 288 -39.93 20.98 -1.04
N PRO A 289 -40.07 22.04 -0.23
CA PRO A 289 -39.26 22.23 0.98
C PRO A 289 -39.52 21.15 2.05
N LEU A 290 -40.62 20.40 1.91
CA LEU A 290 -40.93 19.25 2.77
C LEU A 290 -40.19 17.97 2.36
N THR A 291 -39.55 17.96 1.18
CA THR A 291 -38.66 16.88 0.75
C THR A 291 -37.30 17.12 1.36
N GLN A 292 -36.87 16.19 2.21
CA GLN A 292 -35.57 16.23 2.88
C GLN A 292 -34.66 15.16 2.28
N THR A 293 -33.43 15.56 1.99
CA THR A 293 -32.37 14.70 1.46
C THR A 293 -31.14 14.80 2.35
N VAL A 294 -30.41 13.71 2.48
CA VAL A 294 -29.13 13.62 3.17
C VAL A 294 -28.08 13.12 2.19
N ASP A 295 -26.83 13.54 2.36
CA ASP A 295 -25.74 13.01 1.55
C ASP A 295 -25.52 11.54 1.86
N TRP A 296 -25.25 10.76 0.82
CA TRP A 296 -25.04 9.32 0.89
C TRP A 296 -23.90 8.91 -0.02
N GLN A 297 -23.06 8.01 0.49
CA GLN A 297 -21.88 7.52 -0.20
C GLN A 297 -21.64 6.05 0.13
N ILE A 298 -21.13 5.28 -0.82
CA ILE A 298 -20.70 3.90 -0.62
C ILE A 298 -19.17 3.87 -0.61
N ILE A 299 -18.63 3.18 0.41
CA ILE A 299 -17.23 2.77 0.42
C ILE A 299 -17.13 1.25 0.49
N LYS A 300 -16.10 0.68 -0.12
CA LYS A 300 -15.80 -0.75 -0.05
C LYS A 300 -14.54 -0.95 0.77
N VAL A 301 -14.69 -1.67 1.88
CA VAL A 301 -13.62 -1.90 2.86
C VAL A 301 -13.13 -3.34 2.76
N GLN A 302 -11.82 -3.53 2.65
CA GLN A 302 -11.17 -4.83 2.60
C GLN A 302 -10.48 -5.15 3.93
N GLU A 303 -10.55 -6.41 4.35
CA GLU A 303 -9.88 -6.92 5.55
C GLU A 303 -8.36 -6.62 5.50
N VAL A 304 -7.79 -6.06 6.57
CA VAL A 304 -6.33 -5.91 6.69
C VAL A 304 -5.73 -7.28 6.97
N ILE A 305 -4.93 -7.80 6.03
CA ILE A 305 -4.26 -9.09 6.21
C ILE A 305 -2.97 -8.89 7.02
N GLY A 306 -3.08 -8.94 8.35
CA GLY A 306 -1.94 -8.91 9.27
C GLY A 306 -1.54 -10.30 9.78
N GLY A 307 -0.23 -10.57 9.90
CA GLY A 307 0.28 -11.71 10.68
C GLY A 307 0.12 -13.10 10.06
N GLU A 308 0.29 -14.12 10.92
CA GLU A 308 0.18 -15.57 10.64
C GLU A 308 -1.15 -15.98 9.98
N GLN A 309 -2.11 -15.06 9.86
CA GLN A 309 -3.39 -15.21 9.17
C GLN A 309 -3.31 -15.04 7.64
N ARG A 310 -2.11 -14.85 7.05
CA ARG A 310 -1.87 -15.10 5.62
C ARG A 310 -1.96 -16.60 5.32
N GLU A 311 -3.14 -17.19 5.51
CA GLU A 311 -3.43 -18.54 5.04
C GLU A 311 -3.30 -18.54 3.51
N ALA A 312 -2.37 -19.32 2.98
CA ALA A 312 -2.12 -19.41 1.55
C ALA A 312 -3.40 -19.77 0.80
N GLY A 313 -3.78 -18.95 -0.19
CA GLY A 313 -4.95 -19.18 -1.05
C GLY A 313 -6.27 -18.58 -0.57
N ARG A 314 -6.36 -17.96 0.62
CA ARG A 314 -7.58 -17.27 1.05
C ARG A 314 -7.70 -15.89 0.41
N ILE A 315 -8.80 -15.64 -0.29
CA ILE A 315 -9.13 -14.32 -0.83
C ILE A 315 -9.59 -13.41 0.32
N PRO A 316 -8.95 -12.24 0.52
CA PRO A 316 -9.39 -11.25 1.50
C PRO A 316 -10.82 -10.80 1.25
N ARG A 317 -11.65 -10.79 2.30
CA ARG A 317 -13.06 -10.43 2.19
C ARG A 317 -13.22 -8.91 2.11
N THR A 318 -14.27 -8.49 1.42
CA THR A 318 -14.67 -7.09 1.32
C THR A 318 -16.10 -6.90 1.80
N VAL A 319 -16.38 -5.77 2.43
CA VAL A 319 -17.72 -5.36 2.85
C VAL A 319 -18.03 -3.97 2.28
N GLU A 320 -19.27 -3.76 1.86
CA GLU A 320 -19.76 -2.44 1.46
C GLU A 320 -20.29 -1.71 2.69
N CYS A 321 -19.82 -0.49 2.91
CA CYS A 321 -20.27 0.37 3.99
C CYS A 321 -20.98 1.59 3.39
N HIS A 322 -22.18 1.89 3.88
CA HIS A 322 -22.95 3.06 3.50
C HIS A 322 -22.70 4.17 4.51
N LEU A 323 -22.18 5.30 4.02
CA LEU A 323 -21.96 6.51 4.79
C LEU A 323 -23.10 7.48 4.54
N THR A 324 -23.48 8.24 5.58
CA THR A 324 -24.55 9.23 5.51
C THR A 324 -24.15 10.53 6.20
N SER A 325 -24.69 11.65 5.72
CA SER A 325 -24.50 12.98 6.30
C SER A 325 -23.01 13.35 6.46
N ASP A 326 -22.57 13.63 7.69
CA ASP A 326 -21.22 14.04 8.09
C ASP A 326 -20.14 12.97 7.84
N LEU A 327 -20.53 11.71 7.67
CA LEU A 327 -19.58 10.63 7.39
C LEU A 327 -19.17 10.57 5.91
N CYS A 328 -19.91 11.23 5.01
CA CYS A 328 -19.53 11.32 3.60
C CYS A 328 -18.22 12.10 3.45
N ASP A 329 -17.38 11.70 2.50
CA ASP A 329 -16.05 12.27 2.23
C ASP A 329 -15.04 12.14 3.39
N SER A 330 -15.32 11.31 4.40
CA SER A 330 -14.45 11.11 5.56
C SER A 330 -13.19 10.26 5.28
N CYS A 331 -13.16 9.55 4.16
CA CYS A 331 -12.07 8.63 3.81
C CYS A 331 -11.77 8.61 2.32
N VAL A 332 -10.50 8.37 2.01
CA VAL A 332 -9.96 8.31 0.64
C VAL A 332 -9.54 6.86 0.35
N PRO A 333 -9.58 6.37 -0.91
CA PRO A 333 -9.04 5.05 -1.25
C PRO A 333 -7.58 4.90 -0.77
N GLY A 334 -7.27 3.77 -0.14
CA GLY A 334 -5.97 3.49 0.49
C GLY A 334 -5.91 3.76 1.99
N ASP A 335 -6.90 4.45 2.56
CA ASP A 335 -6.97 4.70 4.00
C ASP A 335 -7.34 3.45 4.79
N THR A 336 -6.74 3.29 5.97
CA THR A 336 -7.19 2.30 6.94
C THR A 336 -8.16 2.93 7.91
N VAL A 337 -9.37 2.41 7.88
CA VAL A 337 -10.51 2.92 8.63
C VAL A 337 -11.02 1.84 9.57
N THR A 338 -11.50 2.29 10.71
CA THR A 338 -12.34 1.48 11.59
C THR A 338 -13.75 2.01 11.45
N VAL A 339 -14.66 1.16 10.97
CA VAL A 339 -16.06 1.49 10.73
C VAL A 339 -16.91 0.77 11.76
N THR A 340 -17.60 1.53 12.58
CA THR A 340 -18.66 1.01 13.45
C THR A 340 -19.98 1.20 12.74
N GLY A 341 -20.82 0.16 12.71
CA GLY A 341 -22.10 0.24 12.03
C GLY A 341 -23.02 -0.94 12.28
N ILE A 342 -24.23 -0.81 11.78
CA ILE A 342 -25.29 -1.81 11.91
C ILE A 342 -25.30 -2.67 10.66
N VAL A 343 -25.30 -3.99 10.84
CA VAL A 343 -25.34 -4.91 9.70
C VAL A 343 -26.76 -4.95 9.12
N ARG A 344 -26.88 -4.58 7.84
CA ARG A 344 -28.13 -4.54 7.08
C ARG A 344 -28.07 -5.43 5.86
N VAL A 345 -29.23 -5.61 5.24
CA VAL A 345 -29.37 -6.38 4.00
C VAL A 345 -30.00 -5.53 2.91
N THR A 346 -29.49 -5.66 1.69
CA THR A 346 -30.09 -5.08 0.48
C THR A 346 -30.46 -6.17 -0.51
N LYS A 347 -31.42 -5.88 -1.40
CA LYS A 347 -31.80 -6.79 -2.48
C LYS A 347 -30.74 -6.73 -3.57
N ASP A 348 -30.38 -7.86 -4.15
CA ASP A 348 -29.48 -7.90 -5.29
C ASP A 348 -30.16 -7.27 -6.52
N GLY A 349 -29.54 -6.25 -7.10
CA GLY A 349 -30.09 -5.43 -8.19
C GLY A 349 -29.95 -6.07 -9.57
N LEU A 350 -29.27 -7.22 -9.68
CA LEU A 350 -28.85 -7.80 -10.96
C LEU A 350 -30.00 -8.39 -11.79
N HIS A 351 -31.15 -8.68 -11.18
CA HIS A 351 -32.29 -9.30 -11.87
C HIS A 351 -33.58 -8.51 -11.67
N ARG A 352 -33.81 -7.53 -12.56
CA ARG A 352 -35.12 -6.89 -12.75
C ARG A 352 -36.12 -7.90 -13.31
N GLY A 353 -36.73 -8.73 -12.46
CA GLY A 353 -37.74 -9.67 -12.94
C GLY A 353 -38.54 -10.45 -11.92
N ASN A 354 -38.00 -10.79 -10.74
CA ASN A 354 -38.71 -11.72 -9.85
C ASN A 354 -38.92 -11.14 -8.46
N LYS A 355 -40.19 -11.04 -8.04
CA LYS A 355 -40.59 -10.54 -6.70
C LYS A 355 -40.20 -11.48 -5.55
N ASP A 356 -39.68 -12.68 -5.90
CA ASP A 356 -39.43 -13.80 -4.99
C ASP A 356 -37.94 -14.11 -4.77
N GLN A 357 -37.06 -13.10 -4.76
CA GLN A 357 -35.67 -13.33 -4.35
C GLN A 357 -35.54 -13.25 -2.83
N CYS A 358 -35.21 -14.39 -2.21
CA CYS A 358 -34.91 -14.52 -0.77
C CYS A 358 -33.41 -14.44 -0.46
N MET A 359 -32.57 -14.15 -1.47
CA MET A 359 -31.13 -13.93 -1.29
C MET A 359 -30.86 -12.44 -1.15
N PHE A 360 -30.18 -12.05 -0.08
CA PHE A 360 -29.84 -10.66 0.21
C PHE A 360 -28.33 -10.48 0.34
N LEU A 361 -27.86 -9.30 -0.02
CA LEU A 361 -26.47 -8.89 0.16
C LEU A 361 -26.33 -8.13 1.48
N LEU A 362 -25.37 -8.53 2.31
CA LEU A 362 -25.06 -7.84 3.57
C LEU A 362 -24.24 -6.59 3.28
N TYR A 363 -24.63 -5.46 3.89
CA TYR A 363 -23.86 -4.23 3.89
C TYR A 363 -23.83 -3.64 5.31
N LEU A 364 -22.89 -2.75 5.58
CA LEU A 364 -22.75 -2.08 6.87
C LEU A 364 -23.31 -0.66 6.76
N GLU A 365 -24.33 -0.34 7.54
CA GLU A 365 -24.80 1.04 7.71
C GLU A 365 -23.92 1.72 8.76
N ALA A 366 -23.01 2.60 8.33
CA ALA A 366 -22.00 3.17 9.20
C ALA A 366 -22.62 4.17 10.19
N THR A 367 -22.39 3.93 11.48
CA THR A 367 -22.70 4.87 12.55
C THR A 367 -21.52 5.78 12.84
N SER A 368 -20.29 5.29 12.68
CA SER A 368 -19.07 6.10 12.80
C SER A 368 -17.95 5.56 11.91
N VAL A 369 -17.07 6.46 11.48
CA VAL A 369 -15.86 6.13 10.73
C VAL A 369 -14.70 6.86 11.40
N SER A 370 -13.72 6.10 11.91
CA SER A 370 -12.48 6.66 12.42
C SER A 370 -11.35 6.34 11.45
N ASN A 371 -10.72 7.38 10.90
CA ASN A 371 -9.59 7.28 9.99
C ASN A 371 -8.27 7.48 10.75
N THR A 372 -7.42 6.46 10.74
CA THR A 372 -6.10 6.47 11.40
C THR A 372 -5.15 7.56 10.90
N LYS A 373 -5.29 8.04 9.65
CA LYS A 373 -4.41 9.08 9.08
C LYS A 373 -4.89 10.51 9.34
N GLY A 374 -6.20 10.70 9.54
CA GLY A 374 -6.83 12.02 9.56
C GLY A 374 -6.56 12.86 10.81
N LEU A 375 -6.21 12.24 11.95
CA LEU A 375 -5.90 12.98 13.18
C LEU A 375 -4.58 13.76 13.10
N GLN A 376 -3.65 13.38 12.21
CA GLN A 376 -2.35 14.06 12.11
C GLN A 376 -2.40 15.41 11.39
N SER A 377 -3.43 15.70 10.57
CA SER A 377 -3.44 16.93 9.76
C SER A 377 -4.19 18.11 10.39
N LYS A 378 -5.12 17.86 11.32
CA LYS A 378 -5.93 18.94 11.96
C LYS A 378 -5.27 19.55 13.21
N LEU A 379 -4.38 18.84 13.90
CA LEU A 379 -3.58 19.37 15.02
C LEU A 379 -2.25 19.94 14.54
N GLY A 380 -2.31 20.92 13.63
CA GLY A 380 -1.19 21.80 13.32
C GLY A 380 -1.12 22.96 14.32
N GLY A 381 -0.80 22.66 15.58
CA GLY A 381 -0.67 23.66 16.65
C GLY A 381 0.25 23.15 17.75
N GLN A 382 1.27 23.93 18.08
CA GLN A 382 2.34 23.62 19.03
C GLN A 382 1.81 23.26 20.44
N GLY A 383 2.43 22.26 21.06
CA GLY A 383 2.54 22.15 22.52
C GLY A 383 1.44 21.36 23.23
N SER A 384 1.48 20.04 23.17
CA SER A 384 1.26 19.14 24.32
C SER A 384 1.51 17.70 23.85
N ALA A 385 2.29 16.97 24.65
CA ALA A 385 2.38 15.52 24.52
C ALA A 385 1.00 14.90 24.77
N GLU A 386 0.76 13.72 24.18
CA GLU A 386 -0.37 12.80 24.44
C GLU A 386 -1.64 13.02 23.60
N ALA A 387 -1.64 12.42 22.39
CA ALA A 387 -2.76 11.65 21.81
C ALA A 387 -2.35 11.09 20.42
N HIS A 388 -1.35 10.21 20.40
CA HIS A 388 -0.98 9.46 19.19
C HIS A 388 -1.96 8.29 19.00
N SER A 389 -3.10 8.50 18.33
CA SER A 389 -4.01 7.41 17.93
C SER A 389 -3.41 6.61 16.75
N THR A 390 -2.37 5.87 17.07
CA THR A 390 -1.60 4.96 16.21
C THR A 390 -1.62 3.60 16.90
N GLU A 391 -1.26 2.51 16.22
CA GLU A 391 -1.36 1.14 16.77
C GLU A 391 -0.93 1.08 18.24
N GLU A 392 -1.90 0.84 19.14
CA GLU A 392 -1.62 0.73 20.57
C GLU A 392 -0.85 -0.56 20.79
N PHE A 393 0.39 -0.42 21.27
CA PHE A 393 1.23 -1.56 21.60
C PHE A 393 0.89 -2.02 23.02
N SER A 394 0.56 -3.30 23.14
CA SER A 394 0.41 -3.92 24.46
C SER A 394 1.72 -3.90 25.23
N LEU A 395 1.64 -3.90 26.57
CA LEU A 395 2.83 -3.95 27.42
C LEU A 395 3.77 -5.11 27.07
N LYS A 396 3.22 -6.28 26.69
CA LYS A 396 4.01 -7.45 26.26
C LYS A 396 4.81 -7.18 24.98
N GLU A 397 4.24 -6.45 24.03
CA GLU A 397 4.92 -6.09 22.79
C GLU A 397 6.03 -5.07 23.04
N LEU A 398 5.81 -4.11 23.93
CA LEU A 398 6.83 -3.14 24.32
C LEU A 398 8.04 -3.80 24.99
N TYR A 399 7.81 -4.75 25.91
CA TYR A 399 8.91 -5.53 26.50
C TYR A 399 9.69 -6.32 25.45
N ALA A 400 9.01 -6.95 24.48
CA ALA A 400 9.69 -7.69 23.42
C ALA A 400 10.48 -6.75 22.46
N ILE A 401 9.97 -5.54 22.20
CA ILE A 401 10.70 -4.52 21.43
C ILE A 401 11.96 -4.08 22.17
N GLN A 402 11.87 -3.85 23.48
CA GLN A 402 13.00 -3.50 24.33
C GLN A 402 14.06 -4.61 24.37
N GLU A 403 13.62 -5.87 24.46
CA GLU A 403 14.52 -7.04 24.44
C GLU A 403 15.30 -7.11 23.12
N ILE A 404 14.62 -6.91 21.98
CA ILE A 404 15.29 -6.85 20.67
C ILE A 404 16.30 -5.70 20.62
N GLN A 405 15.92 -4.51 21.10
CA GLN A 405 16.80 -3.33 21.07
C GLN A 405 18.04 -3.50 21.95
N SER A 406 17.96 -4.29 23.03
CA SER A 406 19.08 -4.52 23.94
C SER A 406 20.20 -5.42 23.37
N GLN A 407 20.00 -6.01 22.20
CA GLN A 407 20.98 -6.91 21.57
C GLN A 407 22.21 -6.15 21.05
N PRO A 408 23.44 -6.66 21.28
CA PRO A 408 24.68 -5.94 20.96
C PRO A 408 24.93 -5.75 19.45
N ASP A 409 24.49 -6.69 18.61
CA ASP A 409 24.62 -6.63 17.14
C ASP A 409 23.24 -6.61 16.44
N LEU A 410 22.43 -5.61 16.76
CA LEU A 410 21.04 -5.53 16.31
C LEU A 410 20.89 -5.54 14.77
N LEU A 411 21.76 -4.83 14.04
CA LEU A 411 21.72 -4.84 12.58
C LEU A 411 21.92 -6.25 12.02
N LYS A 412 22.93 -6.97 12.51
CA LYS A 412 23.22 -8.35 12.10
C LYS A 412 22.02 -9.25 12.38
N LEU A 413 21.46 -9.16 13.58
CA LEU A 413 20.28 -9.93 13.99
C LEU A 413 19.09 -9.70 13.05
N ILE A 414 18.73 -8.44 12.78
CA ILE A 414 17.59 -8.11 11.92
C ILE A 414 17.84 -8.54 10.46
N VAL A 415 19.06 -8.36 9.94
CA VAL A 415 19.43 -8.76 8.58
C VAL A 415 19.29 -10.26 8.36
N HIS A 416 19.74 -11.07 9.32
CA HIS A 416 19.59 -12.53 9.26
C HIS A 416 18.13 -12.96 9.47
N SER A 417 17.37 -12.23 10.29
CA SER A 417 15.96 -12.50 10.56
C SER A 417 15.02 -12.18 9.38
N LEU A 418 15.38 -11.26 8.48
CA LEU A 418 14.53 -10.86 7.35
C LEU A 418 14.20 -12.04 6.44
N CYS A 419 15.22 -12.79 6.01
CA CYS A 419 15.06 -13.94 5.13
C CYS A 419 16.11 -15.00 5.47
N PRO A 420 15.85 -15.86 6.48
CA PRO A 420 16.79 -16.90 6.90
C PRO A 420 16.90 -18.03 5.86
N VAL A 421 15.91 -18.18 4.97
CA VAL A 421 15.90 -19.25 3.97
C VAL A 421 16.99 -19.09 2.90
N ILE A 422 17.34 -17.84 2.58
CA ILE A 422 18.37 -17.55 1.56
C ILE A 422 19.70 -17.34 2.25
N TYR A 423 20.74 -18.05 1.82
CA TYR A 423 22.09 -17.86 2.32
C TYR A 423 22.76 -16.63 1.69
N GLY A 424 23.60 -15.91 2.45
CA GLY A 424 24.42 -14.82 1.92
C GLY A 424 23.65 -13.54 1.58
N HIS A 425 24.16 -12.81 0.57
CA HIS A 425 23.66 -11.51 0.11
C HIS A 425 23.40 -10.49 1.24
N LEU A 426 24.30 -10.44 2.23
CA LEU A 426 24.10 -9.71 3.48
C LEU A 426 23.91 -8.20 3.26
N LEU A 427 24.66 -7.58 2.34
CA LEU A 427 24.52 -6.16 2.01
C LEU A 427 23.19 -5.86 1.28
N VAL A 428 22.72 -6.79 0.44
CA VAL A 428 21.41 -6.66 -0.21
C VAL A 428 20.29 -6.73 0.84
N LYS A 429 20.36 -7.73 1.74
CA LYS A 429 19.42 -7.84 2.86
C LYS A 429 19.47 -6.62 3.78
N ALA A 430 20.66 -6.08 4.06
CA ALA A 430 20.81 -4.84 4.84
C ALA A 430 20.07 -3.67 4.18
N ALA A 431 20.25 -3.44 2.88
CA ALA A 431 19.52 -2.39 2.18
C ALA A 431 18.00 -2.62 2.14
N LEU A 432 17.53 -3.86 1.99
CA LEU A 432 16.10 -4.19 2.08
C LEU A 432 15.54 -3.89 3.48
N VAL A 433 16.31 -4.19 4.53
CA VAL A 433 15.96 -3.82 5.91
C VAL A 433 15.91 -2.31 6.07
N LEU A 434 16.89 -1.56 5.57
CA LEU A 434 16.87 -0.09 5.62
C LEU A 434 15.63 0.47 4.90
N ALA A 435 15.20 -0.15 3.80
CA ALA A 435 13.96 0.22 3.13
C ALA A 435 12.69 -0.08 3.93
N LEU A 436 12.70 -1.08 4.81
CA LEU A 436 11.60 -1.35 5.75
C LEU A 436 11.43 -0.26 6.80
N PHE A 437 12.54 0.23 7.35
CA PHE A 437 12.51 1.30 8.35
C PHE A 437 12.25 2.69 7.72
N GLY A 438 12.81 2.95 6.54
CA GLY A 438 12.70 4.23 5.83
C GLY A 438 13.42 5.40 6.56
N GLY A 439 13.59 6.52 5.87
CA GLY A 439 14.17 7.75 6.43
C GLY A 439 13.13 8.68 7.06
N ARG A 440 13.55 9.89 7.46
CA ARG A 440 12.65 10.89 8.04
C ARG A 440 11.96 11.69 6.93
N GLN A 441 10.62 11.73 6.96
CA GLN A 441 9.87 12.64 6.10
C GLN A 441 9.94 14.06 6.69
N LYS A 442 10.50 15.01 5.94
CA LYS A 442 10.64 16.42 6.35
C LYS A 442 9.62 17.29 5.63
N ASN A 443 8.73 17.90 6.40
CA ASN A 443 7.83 18.94 5.92
C ASN A 443 8.45 20.29 6.28
N ILE A 444 9.27 20.83 5.38
CA ILE A 444 10.15 21.98 5.66
C ILE A 444 9.33 23.27 5.91
N ASN A 445 8.11 23.40 5.38
CA ASN A 445 7.07 24.41 5.70
C ASN A 445 5.74 24.06 5.03
N LYS A 446 4.61 24.72 5.40
CA LYS A 446 3.27 24.52 4.77
C LYS A 446 3.25 24.73 3.24
N ASN A 447 4.21 25.48 2.68
CA ASN A 447 4.32 25.77 1.23
C ASN A 447 5.51 25.08 0.53
N SER A 448 6.30 24.27 1.22
CA SER A 448 7.41 23.52 0.57
C SER A 448 6.93 22.17 0.08
N VAL A 449 7.41 21.74 -1.09
CA VAL A 449 7.21 20.37 -1.57
C VAL A 449 7.75 19.39 -0.52
N PRO A 450 6.96 18.40 -0.07
CA PRO A 450 7.41 17.43 0.91
C PRO A 450 8.60 16.64 0.35
N VAL A 451 9.66 16.51 1.16
CA VAL A 451 10.83 15.71 0.76
C VAL A 451 10.56 14.25 1.11
N ARG A 452 10.64 13.37 0.10
CA ARG A 452 10.50 11.92 0.26
C ARG A 452 11.53 11.39 1.28
N GLY A 453 11.06 10.64 2.26
CA GLY A 453 11.92 9.92 3.24
C GLY A 453 12.12 8.43 2.91
N ASP A 454 11.23 7.84 2.11
CA ASP A 454 11.21 6.41 1.80
C ASP A 454 12.22 6.07 0.69
N PRO A 455 13.18 5.15 0.91
CA PRO A 455 14.09 4.71 -0.14
C PRO A 455 13.45 3.60 -1.00
N HIS A 456 13.84 3.55 -2.27
CA HIS A 456 13.48 2.52 -3.23
C HIS A 456 14.67 1.64 -3.58
N VAL A 457 14.47 0.33 -3.68
CA VAL A 457 15.52 -0.65 -3.94
C VAL A 457 15.15 -1.48 -5.16
N LEU A 458 16.10 -1.68 -6.07
CA LEU A 458 15.95 -2.55 -7.24
C LEU A 458 16.98 -3.69 -7.16
N MET A 459 16.51 -4.93 -7.23
CA MET A 459 17.35 -6.12 -7.35
C MET A 459 17.28 -6.64 -8.79
N VAL A 460 18.42 -6.68 -9.46
CA VAL A 460 18.54 -7.19 -10.83
C VAL A 460 19.44 -8.39 -10.78
N GLY A 461 19.11 -9.46 -11.47
CA GLY A 461 20.06 -10.57 -11.55
C GLY A 461 19.55 -11.76 -12.32
N ASP A 462 20.38 -12.78 -12.40
CA ASP A 462 20.03 -14.01 -13.10
C ASP A 462 18.90 -14.76 -12.35
N PRO A 463 18.03 -15.52 -13.05
CA PRO A 463 17.02 -16.37 -12.43
C PRO A 463 17.63 -17.36 -11.43
N GLY A 464 16.89 -17.72 -10.39
CA GLY A 464 17.33 -18.72 -9.40
C GLY A 464 18.06 -18.17 -8.17
N LEU A 465 18.45 -16.89 -8.16
CA LEU A 465 19.17 -16.25 -7.04
C LEU A 465 18.27 -15.81 -5.86
N GLY A 466 17.06 -16.37 -5.72
CA GLY A 466 16.17 -16.11 -4.58
C GLY A 466 15.51 -14.72 -4.53
N LYS A 467 15.60 -13.90 -5.58
CA LYS A 467 15.04 -12.51 -5.62
C LYS A 467 13.57 -12.41 -5.23
N SER A 468 12.70 -13.23 -5.83
CA SER A 468 11.26 -13.25 -5.54
C SER A 468 10.98 -13.67 -4.09
N GLN A 469 11.79 -14.58 -3.54
CA GLN A 469 11.65 -15.02 -2.15
C GLN A 469 12.11 -13.93 -1.16
N MET A 470 13.15 -13.15 -1.48
CA MET A 470 13.50 -11.94 -0.71
C MET A 470 12.36 -10.91 -0.73
N LEU A 471 11.76 -10.64 -1.89
CA LEU A 471 10.62 -9.72 -2.01
C LEU A 471 9.41 -10.16 -1.17
N GLN A 472 9.09 -11.46 -1.21
CA GLN A 472 8.00 -12.01 -0.40
C GLN A 472 8.30 -11.90 1.10
N ALA A 473 9.55 -12.14 1.51
CA ALA A 473 9.97 -11.97 2.90
C ALA A 473 9.81 -10.51 3.38
N VAL A 474 10.27 -9.54 2.57
CA VAL A 474 10.06 -8.10 2.82
C VAL A 474 8.57 -7.76 2.92
N CYS A 475 7.76 -8.23 1.98
CA CYS A 475 6.30 -7.99 2.00
C CYS A 475 5.61 -8.61 3.22
N ASN A 476 6.09 -9.75 3.71
CA ASN A 476 5.57 -10.37 4.92
C ASN A 476 5.98 -9.62 6.18
N VAL A 477 7.20 -9.10 6.25
CA VAL A 477 7.69 -8.38 7.43
C VAL A 477 7.20 -6.93 7.47
N ALA A 478 6.89 -6.31 6.33
CA ALA A 478 6.38 -4.95 6.29
C ALA A 478 5.05 -4.78 7.04
N PRO A 479 4.82 -3.65 7.74
CA PRO A 479 3.54 -3.36 8.40
C PRO A 479 2.38 -3.27 7.40
N ARG A 480 2.66 -2.70 6.21
CA ARG A 480 1.75 -2.61 5.07
C ARG A 480 2.47 -3.07 3.80
N GLY A 481 2.63 -4.38 3.64
CA GLY A 481 3.28 -4.98 2.47
C GLY A 481 2.28 -5.45 1.43
N ILE A 482 2.39 -4.93 0.20
CA ILE A 482 1.63 -5.40 -0.97
C ILE A 482 2.61 -6.02 -1.96
N TYR A 483 2.29 -7.24 -2.42
CA TYR A 483 3.07 -7.96 -3.42
C TYR A 483 2.33 -7.99 -4.74
N VAL A 484 3.05 -7.67 -5.81
CA VAL A 484 2.51 -7.56 -7.16
C VAL A 484 3.48 -8.20 -8.14
N CYS A 485 2.98 -8.93 -9.12
CA CYS A 485 3.78 -9.49 -10.20
C CYS A 485 3.59 -8.66 -11.49
N GLY A 486 4.68 -8.33 -12.17
CA GLY A 486 4.67 -7.51 -13.38
C GLY A 486 3.79 -8.06 -14.50
N ASN A 487 3.73 -9.39 -14.68
CA ASN A 487 2.91 -10.02 -15.72
C ASN A 487 1.41 -9.91 -15.47
N SER A 488 0.99 -10.02 -14.21
CA SER A 488 -0.43 -10.07 -13.85
C SER A 488 -1.04 -8.67 -13.71
N THR A 489 -0.21 -7.64 -13.73
CA THR A 489 -0.62 -6.31 -13.31
C THR A 489 -0.67 -5.37 -14.49
N SER A 490 -1.76 -4.62 -14.57
CA SER A 490 -1.96 -3.54 -15.52
C SER A 490 -1.60 -2.19 -14.86
N SER A 491 -1.44 -1.13 -15.67
CA SER A 491 -1.31 0.22 -15.13
C SER A 491 -2.47 0.58 -14.19
N THR A 492 -3.67 0.08 -14.51
CA THR A 492 -4.86 0.20 -13.68
C THR A 492 -4.74 -0.55 -12.35
N GLY A 493 -4.17 -1.76 -12.34
CA GLY A 493 -3.91 -2.51 -11.10
C GLY A 493 -2.81 -1.91 -10.22
N LEU A 494 -1.87 -1.16 -10.81
CA LEU A 494 -0.79 -0.49 -10.06
C LEU A 494 -1.24 0.84 -9.44
N THR A 495 -1.94 1.68 -10.20
CA THR A 495 -2.27 3.05 -9.78
C THR A 495 -3.68 3.18 -9.25
N VAL A 496 -4.60 3.78 -10.01
CA VAL A 496 -5.97 4.10 -9.63
C VAL A 496 -6.84 3.94 -10.86
N THR A 497 -8.02 3.38 -10.67
CA THR A 497 -8.97 3.12 -11.75
C THR A 497 -10.30 3.76 -11.46
N LEU A 498 -11.04 4.06 -12.52
CA LEU A 498 -12.45 4.41 -12.42
C LEU A 498 -13.25 3.19 -12.83
N SER A 499 -13.92 2.57 -11.87
CA SER A 499 -14.84 1.46 -12.12
C SER A 499 -16.27 1.96 -12.09
N ARG A 500 -17.03 1.65 -13.15
CA ARG A 500 -18.44 2.01 -13.25
C ARG A 500 -19.27 1.03 -12.41
N ASP A 501 -20.06 1.56 -11.50
CA ASP A 501 -21.00 0.77 -10.73
C ASP A 501 -22.14 0.26 -11.61
N SER A 502 -22.46 -1.03 -11.53
CA SER A 502 -23.55 -1.64 -12.29
C SER A 502 -24.93 -1.27 -11.73
N ALA A 503 -25.05 -1.06 -10.41
CA ALA A 503 -26.31 -0.71 -9.77
C ALA A 503 -26.66 0.77 -10.01
N THR A 504 -25.65 1.63 -9.92
CA THR A 504 -25.85 3.08 -9.91
C THR A 504 -25.51 3.78 -11.22
N GLY A 505 -24.70 3.15 -12.08
CA GLY A 505 -24.25 3.70 -13.36
C GLY A 505 -23.15 4.75 -13.26
N ASP A 506 -22.73 5.14 -12.06
CA ASP A 506 -21.71 6.16 -11.82
C ASP A 506 -20.30 5.57 -11.80
N TYR A 507 -19.32 6.44 -12.04
CA TYR A 507 -17.92 6.13 -11.81
C TYR A 507 -17.60 6.20 -10.32
N ALA A 508 -16.85 5.21 -9.83
CA ALA A 508 -16.23 5.24 -8.51
C ALA A 508 -14.73 5.06 -8.66
N LEU A 509 -13.99 5.62 -7.70
CA LEU A 509 -12.53 5.50 -7.64
C LEU A 509 -12.17 4.18 -6.95
N GLU A 510 -11.29 3.42 -7.58
CA GLU A 510 -10.77 2.16 -7.05
C GLU A 510 -9.24 2.21 -7.00
N ALA A 511 -8.70 1.95 -5.81
CA ALA A 511 -7.27 1.99 -5.53
C ALA A 511 -6.57 0.75 -6.07
N GLY A 512 -5.46 0.96 -6.78
CA GLY A 512 -4.49 -0.06 -7.14
C GLY A 512 -3.42 -0.24 -6.07
N ALA A 513 -2.44 -1.08 -6.37
CA ALA A 513 -1.45 -1.55 -5.40
C ALA A 513 -0.64 -0.44 -4.73
N LEU A 514 -0.25 0.62 -5.44
CA LEU A 514 0.59 1.68 -4.87
C LEU A 514 -0.15 2.52 -3.84
N VAL A 515 -1.43 2.81 -4.10
CA VAL A 515 -2.28 3.60 -3.20
C VAL A 515 -2.67 2.78 -1.97
N LEU A 516 -2.94 1.49 -2.15
CA LEU A 516 -3.18 0.57 -1.03
C LEU A 516 -1.91 0.42 -0.15
N ALA A 517 -0.72 0.52 -0.73
CA ALA A 517 0.57 0.44 -0.03
C ALA A 517 1.03 1.77 0.60
N ASP A 518 0.21 2.82 0.62
CA ASP A 518 0.56 4.10 1.25
C ASP A 518 1.06 3.90 2.70
N GLN A 519 2.16 4.56 3.05
CA GLN A 519 2.94 4.41 4.29
C GLN A 519 3.54 3.01 4.53
N GLY A 520 3.69 2.22 3.48
CA GLY A 520 4.17 0.84 3.51
C GLY A 520 5.22 0.53 2.44
N ILE A 521 5.17 -0.71 1.94
CA ILE A 521 6.03 -1.21 0.88
C ILE A 521 5.19 -1.86 -0.22
N CYS A 522 5.49 -1.47 -1.46
CA CYS A 522 5.02 -2.14 -2.66
C CYS A 522 6.18 -2.97 -3.24
N CYS A 523 6.07 -4.30 -3.12
CA CYS A 523 6.99 -5.25 -3.71
C CYS A 523 6.53 -5.61 -5.13
N ILE A 524 7.39 -5.39 -6.13
CA ILE A 524 7.08 -5.67 -7.53
C ILE A 524 8.06 -6.71 -8.08
N ASP A 525 7.58 -7.91 -8.37
CA ASP A 525 8.35 -8.95 -9.03
C ASP A 525 8.20 -8.87 -10.56
N GLU A 526 9.17 -9.43 -11.30
CA GLU A 526 9.25 -9.33 -12.77
C GLU A 526 9.06 -7.90 -13.30
N PHE A 527 9.76 -6.95 -12.68
CA PHE A 527 9.66 -5.52 -12.99
C PHE A 527 9.99 -5.20 -14.45
N ASP A 528 10.86 -6.01 -15.08
CA ASP A 528 11.21 -5.94 -16.50
C ASP A 528 10.00 -6.17 -17.43
N LYS A 529 8.96 -6.89 -16.97
CA LYS A 529 7.80 -7.25 -17.78
C LYS A 529 6.64 -6.27 -17.71
N LEU A 530 6.75 -5.20 -16.92
CA LEU A 530 5.74 -4.15 -16.84
C LEU A 530 5.57 -3.34 -18.14
N GLY A 531 6.58 -3.32 -19.01
CA GLY A 531 6.55 -2.58 -20.28
C GLY A 531 6.20 -1.10 -20.07
N ASN A 532 5.23 -0.59 -20.82
CA ASN A 532 4.85 0.84 -20.79
C ASN A 532 4.25 1.29 -19.44
N GLN A 533 3.85 0.37 -18.57
CA GLN A 533 3.21 0.70 -17.28
C GLN A 533 4.19 1.35 -16.29
N GLN A 534 5.49 1.21 -16.53
CA GLN A 534 6.54 1.79 -15.71
C GLN A 534 6.48 3.32 -15.66
N GLN A 535 5.88 3.95 -16.67
CA GLN A 535 5.66 5.40 -16.69
C GLN A 535 4.73 5.85 -15.55
N ALA A 536 3.76 5.02 -15.19
CA ALA A 536 2.81 5.31 -14.11
C ALA A 536 3.48 5.29 -12.72
N LEU A 537 4.64 4.62 -12.60
CA LEU A 537 5.42 4.56 -11.36
C LEU A 537 6.26 5.81 -11.14
N LEU A 538 6.59 6.56 -12.20
CA LEU A 538 7.45 7.72 -12.11
C LEU A 538 6.86 8.73 -11.12
N GLU A 539 5.61 9.15 -11.33
CA GLU A 539 4.91 10.08 -10.45
C GLU A 539 4.91 9.60 -9.00
N ALA A 540 4.48 8.35 -8.77
CA ALA A 540 4.39 7.76 -7.43
C ALA A 540 5.75 7.70 -6.71
N MET A 541 6.83 7.29 -7.40
CA MET A 541 8.15 7.18 -6.80
C MET A 541 8.74 8.54 -6.43
N GLU A 542 8.52 9.58 -7.23
CA GLU A 542 9.14 10.90 -6.96
C GLU A 542 8.28 11.79 -6.08
N GLN A 543 6.99 11.91 -6.39
CA GLN A 543 6.06 12.83 -5.73
C GLN A 543 5.26 12.17 -4.62
N GLN A 544 5.39 10.85 -4.42
CA GLN A 544 4.64 10.08 -3.43
C GLN A 544 3.11 10.27 -3.53
N SER A 545 2.63 10.54 -4.75
CA SER A 545 1.22 10.73 -5.07
C SER A 545 0.94 10.24 -6.50
N VAL A 546 -0.33 9.94 -6.76
CA VAL A 546 -0.83 9.52 -8.06
C VAL A 546 -1.99 10.43 -8.44
N SER A 547 -1.83 11.15 -9.55
CA SER A 547 -2.90 11.97 -10.10
C SER A 547 -3.72 11.23 -11.14
N LEU A 548 -5.03 11.45 -11.09
CA LEU A 548 -5.99 10.88 -12.02
C LEU A 548 -6.92 11.99 -12.51
N ALA A 549 -6.94 12.19 -13.84
CA ALA A 549 -7.86 13.10 -14.52
C ALA A 549 -8.61 12.33 -15.62
N LYS A 550 -9.77 11.75 -15.28
CA LYS A 550 -10.60 10.95 -16.21
C LYS A 550 -12.08 11.10 -15.91
N ALA A 551 -12.92 11.02 -16.95
CA ALA A 551 -14.39 11.09 -16.84
C ALA A 551 -14.92 12.29 -16.02
N GLY A 552 -14.22 13.43 -16.08
CA GLY A 552 -14.57 14.65 -15.32
C GLY A 552 -14.13 14.64 -13.85
N ILE A 553 -13.52 13.55 -13.37
CA ILE A 553 -12.96 13.44 -12.03
C ILE A 553 -11.47 13.77 -12.10
N VAL A 554 -11.06 14.79 -11.35
CA VAL A 554 -9.66 15.16 -11.14
C VAL A 554 -9.36 14.95 -9.66
N SER A 555 -8.48 13.99 -9.34
CA SER A 555 -8.12 13.64 -7.98
C SER A 555 -6.62 13.33 -7.89
N SER A 556 -6.01 13.62 -6.75
CA SER A 556 -4.66 13.21 -6.41
C SER A 556 -4.72 12.37 -5.15
N LEU A 557 -4.20 11.15 -5.23
CA LEU A 557 -4.26 10.17 -4.16
C LEU A 557 -2.84 9.95 -3.60
N PRO A 558 -2.67 9.90 -2.26
CA PRO A 558 -1.37 9.68 -1.66
C PRO A 558 -0.88 8.25 -1.94
N ALA A 559 0.41 8.13 -2.25
CA ALA A 559 1.10 6.87 -2.51
C ALA A 559 2.51 6.92 -1.92
N ARG A 560 2.62 7.25 -0.62
CA ARG A 560 3.89 7.33 0.14
C ARG A 560 4.38 5.93 0.48
N THR A 561 4.80 5.19 -0.55
CA THR A 561 5.26 3.81 -0.41
C THR A 561 6.71 3.71 -0.83
N SER A 562 7.49 2.89 -0.11
CA SER A 562 8.74 2.36 -0.68
C SER A 562 8.41 1.37 -1.79
N VAL A 563 9.26 1.32 -2.80
CA VAL A 563 9.12 0.41 -3.94
C VAL A 563 10.34 -0.48 -3.91
N VAL A 564 10.11 -1.77 -3.74
CA VAL A 564 11.16 -2.78 -3.78
C VAL A 564 10.87 -3.66 -4.98
N ALA A 565 11.74 -3.62 -5.98
CA ALA A 565 11.51 -4.28 -7.25
C ALA A 565 12.55 -5.39 -7.49
N ALA A 566 12.14 -6.48 -8.14
CA ALA A 566 13.03 -7.48 -8.71
C ALA A 566 12.86 -7.52 -10.22
N ALA A 567 13.97 -7.54 -10.95
CA ALA A 567 13.98 -7.62 -12.41
C ALA A 567 14.97 -8.70 -12.86
N ASN A 568 14.68 -9.29 -14.03
CA ASN A 568 15.61 -10.17 -14.71
C ASN A 568 16.23 -9.47 -15.92
N PRO A 569 17.51 -9.73 -16.25
CA PRO A 569 18.12 -9.24 -17.47
C PRO A 569 17.50 -9.88 -18.71
N ILE A 570 17.54 -9.17 -19.83
CA ILE A 570 17.06 -9.67 -21.13
C ILE A 570 17.84 -10.93 -21.52
N GLY A 571 17.11 -12.00 -21.85
CA GLY A 571 17.72 -13.28 -22.22
C GLY A 571 18.11 -14.14 -21.01
N GLY A 572 17.79 -13.72 -19.78
CA GLY A 572 17.96 -14.52 -18.57
C GLY A 572 19.36 -14.49 -17.97
N HIS A 573 20.35 -13.92 -18.64
CA HIS A 573 21.71 -13.79 -18.12
C HIS A 573 22.22 -12.36 -18.29
N TYR A 574 22.85 -11.83 -17.25
CA TYR A 574 23.38 -10.48 -17.27
C TYR A 574 24.64 -10.39 -18.16
N ASN A 575 24.57 -9.56 -19.21
CA ASN A 575 25.72 -9.37 -20.10
C ASN A 575 26.57 -8.19 -19.63
N ARG A 576 27.76 -8.48 -19.10
CA ARG A 576 28.77 -7.49 -18.67
C ARG A 576 29.28 -6.58 -19.79
N GLY A 577 29.03 -6.92 -21.06
CA GLY A 577 29.38 -6.09 -22.22
C GLY A 577 28.37 -4.98 -22.53
N ARG A 578 27.20 -4.99 -21.88
CA ARG A 578 26.11 -4.01 -22.06
C ARG A 578 25.90 -3.20 -20.78
N THR A 579 25.34 -2.01 -20.92
CA THR A 579 24.99 -1.18 -19.74
C THR A 579 23.81 -1.79 -18.97
N VAL A 580 23.61 -1.39 -17.72
CA VAL A 580 22.46 -1.85 -16.91
C VAL A 580 21.12 -1.50 -17.58
N SER A 581 21.03 -0.30 -18.16
CA SER A 581 19.84 0.18 -18.88
C SER A 581 19.52 -0.70 -20.09
N GLU A 582 20.54 -1.10 -20.85
CA GLU A 582 20.39 -2.00 -22.00
C GLU A 582 20.06 -3.43 -21.58
N ASN A 583 20.68 -3.94 -20.50
CA ASN A 583 20.40 -5.27 -19.98
C ASN A 583 18.96 -5.41 -19.48
N LEU A 584 18.32 -4.33 -19.04
CA LEU A 584 16.95 -4.35 -18.51
C LEU A 584 15.87 -3.84 -19.48
N LYS A 585 16.26 -3.16 -20.56
CA LYS A 585 15.33 -2.43 -21.46
C LYS A 585 14.55 -1.31 -20.74
N MET A 586 15.18 -0.66 -19.77
CA MET A 586 14.54 0.35 -18.92
C MET A 586 15.16 1.72 -19.13
N GLY A 587 14.34 2.77 -19.13
CA GLY A 587 14.83 4.14 -19.27
C GLY A 587 15.68 4.59 -18.07
N SER A 588 16.75 5.35 -18.33
CA SER A 588 17.64 5.92 -17.30
C SER A 588 16.91 6.83 -16.30
N ALA A 589 15.82 7.46 -16.72
CA ALA A 589 14.96 8.29 -15.88
C ALA A 589 14.23 7.51 -14.77
N LEU A 590 13.99 6.21 -14.97
CA LEU A 590 13.40 5.34 -13.94
C LEU A 590 14.48 4.73 -13.05
N LEU A 591 15.58 4.26 -13.64
CA LEU A 591 16.72 3.71 -12.89
C LEU A 591 17.29 4.72 -11.89
N SER A 592 17.37 6.00 -12.26
CA SER A 592 17.81 7.08 -11.37
C SER A 592 16.84 7.43 -10.23
N ARG A 593 15.62 6.86 -10.19
CA ARG A 593 14.67 7.03 -9.07
C ARG A 593 14.81 5.96 -8.00
N PHE A 594 15.46 4.85 -8.32
CA PHE A 594 15.87 3.87 -7.31
C PHE A 594 17.06 4.43 -6.55
N ASP A 595 16.98 4.40 -5.23
CA ASP A 595 18.06 4.87 -4.36
C ASP A 595 19.23 3.88 -4.38
N VAL A 596 18.95 2.57 -4.49
CA VAL A 596 19.95 1.50 -4.57
C VAL A 596 19.57 0.48 -5.65
N VAL A 597 20.55 0.07 -6.47
CA VAL A 597 20.39 -0.96 -7.51
C VAL A 597 21.42 -2.06 -7.29
N PHE A 598 20.99 -3.26 -6.92
CA PHE A 598 21.87 -4.41 -6.76
C PHE A 598 21.89 -5.27 -8.01
N LEU A 599 23.09 -5.65 -8.44
CA LEU A 599 23.28 -6.67 -9.46
C LEU A 599 23.68 -7.98 -8.79
N LEU A 600 22.85 -9.00 -8.94
CA LEU A 600 23.05 -10.35 -8.45
C LEU A 600 23.46 -11.21 -9.64
N LEU A 601 24.74 -11.54 -9.71
CA LEU A 601 25.31 -12.35 -10.80
C LEU A 601 25.53 -13.77 -10.32
N ASP A 602 25.14 -14.75 -11.13
CA ASP A 602 25.46 -16.16 -10.87
C ASP A 602 26.90 -16.45 -11.34
N ILE A 603 27.83 -16.41 -10.39
CA ILE A 603 29.25 -16.69 -10.65
C ILE A 603 29.59 -18.02 -9.98
N PRO A 604 29.89 -19.09 -10.75
CA PRO A 604 30.26 -20.38 -10.19
C PRO A 604 31.46 -20.25 -9.25
N ASN A 605 31.28 -20.65 -7.99
CA ASN A 605 32.33 -20.60 -6.98
C ASN A 605 32.15 -21.74 -6.00
N GLU A 606 33.03 -22.74 -6.08
CA GLU A 606 32.93 -23.97 -5.29
C GLU A 606 32.76 -23.72 -3.79
N SER A 607 33.47 -22.74 -3.23
CA SER A 607 33.39 -22.43 -1.81
C SER A 607 32.05 -21.81 -1.40
N HIS A 608 31.49 -20.96 -2.26
CA HIS A 608 30.19 -20.33 -2.06
C HIS A 608 29.06 -21.33 -2.27
N ASP A 609 29.13 -22.11 -3.36
CA ASP A 609 28.14 -23.13 -3.73
C ASP A 609 28.05 -24.24 -2.68
N ARG A 610 29.18 -24.61 -2.06
CA ARG A 610 29.22 -25.51 -0.91
C ARG A 610 28.41 -24.97 0.27
N ARG A 611 28.63 -23.70 0.66
CA ARG A 611 27.90 -23.07 1.78
C ARG A 611 26.41 -22.91 1.48
N VAL A 612 26.06 -22.52 0.25
CA VAL A 612 24.66 -22.41 -0.19
C VAL A 612 23.98 -23.78 -0.14
N SER A 613 24.63 -24.82 -0.68
CA SER A 613 24.06 -26.17 -0.69
C SER A 613 23.90 -26.75 0.72
N GLU A 614 24.90 -26.58 1.59
CA GLU A 614 24.80 -26.93 3.02
C GLU A 614 23.61 -26.24 3.70
N HIS A 615 23.43 -24.93 3.47
CA HIS A 615 22.31 -24.16 4.02
C HIS A 615 20.95 -24.65 3.51
N VAL A 616 20.83 -24.89 2.20
CA VAL A 616 19.59 -25.40 1.59
C VAL A 616 19.24 -26.79 2.14
N MET A 617 20.23 -27.66 2.29
CA MET A 617 20.04 -29.00 2.85
C MET A 617 19.65 -28.93 4.33
N ALA A 618 20.27 -28.04 5.12
CA ALA A 618 19.93 -27.82 6.53
C ALA A 618 18.47 -27.35 6.70
N ASN A 619 18.03 -26.41 5.85
CA ASN A 619 16.65 -25.92 5.86
C ASN A 619 15.64 -27.02 5.52
N ARG A 620 15.95 -27.89 4.54
CA ARG A 620 15.06 -28.99 4.14
C ARG A 620 14.99 -30.12 5.17
N ALA A 621 16.09 -30.38 5.87
CA ALA A 621 16.16 -31.44 6.89
C ALA A 621 15.34 -31.16 8.16
N GLY A 622 14.59 -30.04 8.22
CA GLY A 622 13.73 -29.69 9.35
C GLY A 622 14.48 -29.23 10.60
N LYS A 623 15.82 -29.18 10.57
CA LYS A 623 16.65 -28.58 11.62
C LYS A 623 16.48 -27.06 11.72
N GLY A 624 15.89 -26.42 10.71
CA GLY A 624 15.63 -24.98 10.65
C GLY A 624 14.56 -24.43 11.62
N ARG A 625 13.96 -25.25 12.49
CA ARG A 625 13.10 -24.75 13.59
C ARG A 625 13.82 -24.62 14.95
N MET A 626 15.03 -25.15 15.08
CA MET A 626 15.90 -24.95 16.24
C MET A 626 17.35 -25.10 15.78
N SER A 627 18.05 -23.98 15.59
CA SER A 627 19.51 -23.88 15.49
C SER A 627 20.22 -24.56 14.30
N SER A 628 21.27 -23.86 13.85
CA SER A 628 22.51 -24.40 13.27
C SER A 628 22.70 -24.33 11.75
N SER A 629 23.33 -23.23 11.33
CA SER A 629 24.38 -23.28 10.30
C SER A 629 25.72 -23.56 11.01
N VAL A 630 26.06 -24.82 11.25
CA VAL A 630 27.44 -25.17 11.66
C VAL A 630 28.32 -25.06 10.43
N VAL A 631 29.02 -23.94 10.29
CA VAL A 631 30.04 -23.77 9.24
C VAL A 631 31.27 -24.55 9.70
N SER A 632 31.46 -25.77 9.19
CA SER A 632 32.69 -26.53 9.40
C SER A 632 33.75 -26.03 8.42
N ARG A 633 34.90 -25.56 8.90
CA ARG A 633 36.08 -25.34 8.04
C ARG A 633 37.29 -26.03 8.63
N ASP A 634 37.95 -26.81 7.76
CA ASP A 634 39.26 -27.41 7.98
C ASP A 634 40.29 -26.32 8.25
N ASN A 635 41.05 -26.54 9.32
CA ASN A 635 42.00 -25.59 9.87
C ASN A 635 43.34 -25.66 9.13
N SER A 636 43.52 -24.82 8.11
CA SER A 636 44.88 -24.49 7.65
C SER A 636 44.93 -23.09 7.04
N GLN A 637 45.67 -22.21 7.74
CA GLN A 637 46.21 -20.90 7.33
C GLN A 637 45.25 -19.71 7.42
N LEU A 638 45.26 -18.99 8.56
CA LEU A 638 46.03 -17.74 8.75
C LEU A 638 45.72 -17.15 10.14
N GLU A 639 46.56 -17.41 11.13
CA GLU A 639 46.61 -16.60 12.35
C GLU A 639 47.33 -15.28 12.00
N SER A 640 46.57 -14.22 11.74
CA SER A 640 47.10 -12.85 11.75
C SER A 640 45.95 -11.86 11.89
N SER A 641 45.93 -11.15 13.04
CA SER A 641 45.18 -9.94 13.43
C SER A 641 44.10 -10.11 14.52
N VAL A 642 44.55 -10.19 15.79
CA VAL A 642 43.71 -10.21 17.01
C VAL A 642 43.74 -8.85 17.75
N LEU A 643 43.96 -7.72 17.06
CA LEU A 643 44.02 -6.39 17.69
C LEU A 643 43.42 -5.26 16.83
N LEU A 644 42.29 -5.52 16.18
CA LEU A 644 41.47 -4.44 15.58
C LEU A 644 40.17 -4.32 16.37
N GLU A 645 39.82 -3.09 16.76
CA GLU A 645 38.50 -2.79 17.32
C GLU A 645 37.43 -3.17 16.29
N HIS A 646 36.31 -3.77 16.74
CA HIS A 646 35.25 -4.26 15.84
C HIS A 646 34.61 -3.17 14.96
N SER A 647 34.87 -1.89 15.25
CA SER A 647 34.42 -0.73 14.47
C SER A 647 35.17 -0.52 13.15
N ASP A 648 36.37 -1.08 12.98
CA ASP A 648 37.22 -0.82 11.80
C ASP A 648 37.07 -1.88 10.68
N LEU A 649 36.31 -2.94 10.94
CA LEU A 649 36.02 -3.99 9.96
C LEU A 649 34.91 -3.55 8.99
N PRO A 650 34.98 -3.94 7.70
CA PRO A 650 33.92 -3.65 6.75
C PRO A 650 32.59 -4.27 7.20
N LEU A 651 31.47 -3.59 6.92
CA LEU A 651 30.11 -4.02 7.23
C LEU A 651 29.84 -5.44 6.74
N SER A 652 30.33 -5.79 5.55
CA SER A 652 30.22 -7.14 4.98
C SER A 652 30.86 -8.23 5.85
N GLU A 653 31.90 -7.93 6.63
CA GLU A 653 32.50 -8.83 7.62
C GLU A 653 31.75 -8.78 8.95
N ARG A 654 31.36 -7.59 9.41
CA ARG A 654 30.58 -7.44 10.66
C ARG A 654 29.23 -8.15 10.61
N LEU A 655 28.61 -8.25 9.43
CA LEU A 655 27.34 -8.98 9.23
C LEU A 655 27.53 -10.51 9.14
N GLN A 656 28.75 -11.02 8.97
CA GLN A 656 28.98 -12.46 8.91
C GLN A 656 28.78 -13.10 10.28
N VAL A 657 28.22 -14.31 10.27
CA VAL A 657 28.07 -15.12 11.49
C VAL A 657 29.37 -15.87 11.69
N SER A 658 29.98 -15.75 12.88
CA SER A 658 31.21 -16.46 13.20
C SER A 658 30.95 -17.96 13.32
N ALA A 659 31.95 -18.79 13.03
CA ALA A 659 31.81 -20.24 13.12
C ALA A 659 31.49 -20.67 14.57
N GLY A 660 30.35 -21.31 14.79
CA GLY A 660 29.86 -21.73 16.11
C GLY A 660 28.92 -20.74 16.81
N GLU A 661 28.76 -19.53 16.27
CA GLU A 661 27.77 -18.55 16.74
C GLU A 661 26.39 -18.91 16.20
N THR A 662 25.39 -19.00 17.09
CA THR A 662 24.00 -19.25 16.72
C THR A 662 23.22 -17.93 16.75
N VAL A 663 22.76 -17.46 15.59
CA VAL A 663 21.84 -16.31 15.52
C VAL A 663 20.41 -16.85 15.59
N ASP A 664 19.73 -16.57 16.69
CA ASP A 664 18.31 -16.88 16.82
C ASP A 664 17.49 -15.85 16.05
N SER A 665 16.71 -16.31 15.05
CA SER A 665 16.02 -15.40 14.14
C SER A 665 14.74 -14.86 14.76
N ILE A 666 14.53 -13.55 14.67
CA ILE A 666 13.32 -12.90 15.17
C ILE A 666 12.12 -13.36 14.31
N PRO A 667 11.02 -13.84 14.92
CA PRO A 667 9.80 -14.16 14.19
C PRO A 667 9.26 -12.97 13.40
N SER A 668 8.82 -13.20 12.16
CA SER A 668 8.36 -12.15 11.24
C SER A 668 7.23 -11.27 11.80
N CYS A 669 6.35 -11.84 12.63
CA CYS A 669 5.29 -11.10 13.31
C CYS A 669 5.85 -10.09 14.33
N LEU A 670 6.86 -10.50 15.11
CA LEU A 670 7.51 -9.64 16.09
C LEU A 670 8.37 -8.57 15.40
N LEU A 671 9.11 -8.96 14.36
CA LEU A 671 9.89 -8.02 13.55
C LEU A 671 9.01 -6.95 12.89
N ARG A 672 7.81 -7.31 12.41
CA ARG A 672 6.82 -6.35 11.90
C ARG A 672 6.43 -5.31 12.95
N LYS A 673 6.18 -5.75 14.19
CA LYS A 673 5.82 -4.84 15.29
C LYS A 673 6.98 -3.91 15.66
N TYR A 674 8.19 -4.43 15.70
CA TYR A 674 9.41 -3.64 15.90
C TYR A 674 9.55 -2.54 14.83
N ILE A 675 9.36 -2.87 13.55
CA ILE A 675 9.39 -1.90 12.45
C ILE A 675 8.25 -0.87 12.57
N SER A 676 7.03 -1.30 12.92
CA SER A 676 5.89 -0.41 13.13
C SER A 676 6.20 0.62 14.21
N TYR A 677 6.73 0.16 15.35
CA TYR A 677 7.16 1.02 16.46
C TYR A 677 8.24 2.02 16.04
N ALA A 678 9.31 1.54 15.40
CA ALA A 678 10.42 2.39 14.97
C ALA A 678 9.99 3.48 13.97
N ARG A 679 9.13 3.15 13.00
CA ARG A 679 8.58 4.11 12.03
C ARG A 679 7.69 5.16 12.68
N GLN A 680 6.98 4.79 13.72
CA GLN A 680 6.03 5.67 14.41
C GLN A 680 6.71 6.64 15.37
N TYR A 681 7.63 6.14 16.20
CA TYR A 681 8.16 6.90 17.34
C TYR A 681 9.54 7.52 17.09
N VAL A 682 10.32 7.03 16.12
CA VAL A 682 11.72 7.45 15.95
C VAL A 682 11.92 8.29 14.69
N GLN A 683 12.31 9.55 14.89
CA GLN A 683 12.54 10.52 13.82
C GLN A 683 14.00 11.00 13.79
N PRO A 684 14.90 10.24 13.18
CA PRO A 684 16.33 10.53 13.24
C PRO A 684 16.69 11.82 12.51
N SER A 685 17.77 12.45 12.97
CA SER A 685 18.40 13.63 12.38
C SER A 685 19.88 13.35 12.10
N LEU A 686 20.43 13.93 11.04
CA LEU A 686 21.84 13.77 10.69
C LEU A 686 22.74 14.58 11.62
N SER A 687 23.81 13.96 12.12
CA SER A 687 24.92 14.69 12.75
C SER A 687 25.77 15.42 11.70
N SER A 688 26.54 16.43 12.14
CA SER A 688 27.47 17.15 11.27
C SER A 688 28.54 16.23 10.67
N GLU A 689 29.09 15.32 11.48
CA GLU A 689 30.12 14.36 11.05
C GLU A 689 29.60 13.38 9.98
N ALA A 690 28.36 12.90 10.14
CA ALA A 690 27.72 12.06 9.15
C ALA A 690 27.52 12.83 7.84
N ALA A 691 27.02 14.08 7.92
CA ALA A 691 26.80 14.92 6.76
C ALA A 691 28.09 15.21 5.96
N GLU A 692 29.20 15.50 6.64
CA GLU A 692 30.52 15.69 6.02
C GLU A 692 31.00 14.42 5.29
N THR A 693 30.83 13.26 5.92
CA THR A 693 31.22 11.96 5.35
C THR A 693 30.43 11.67 4.07
N LEU A 694 29.10 11.86 4.10
CA LEU A 694 28.24 11.70 2.93
C LEU A 694 28.55 12.70 1.82
N GLN A 695 28.83 13.96 2.17
CA GLN A 695 29.20 15.01 1.21
C GLN A 695 30.51 14.66 0.52
N HIS A 696 31.54 14.27 1.29
CA HIS A 696 32.83 13.87 0.74
C HIS A 696 32.69 12.68 -0.21
N PHE A 697 31.93 11.65 0.18
CA PHE A 697 31.66 10.50 -0.68
C PHE A 697 30.92 10.90 -1.97
N TYR A 698 29.87 11.73 -1.88
CA TYR A 698 29.14 12.23 -3.05
C TYR A 698 30.03 13.02 -4.02
N LEU A 699 30.91 13.88 -3.50
CA LEU A 699 31.85 14.64 -4.33
C LEU A 699 32.86 13.70 -5.02
N SER A 700 33.36 12.68 -4.30
CA SER A 700 34.26 11.67 -4.87
C SER A 700 33.60 10.88 -6.00
N LEU A 701 32.34 10.49 -5.81
CA LEU A 701 31.52 9.83 -6.83
C LEU A 701 31.36 10.72 -8.06
N ARG A 702 31.02 12.01 -7.87
CA ARG A 702 30.83 12.95 -8.97
C ARG A 702 32.11 13.26 -9.75
N ALA A 703 33.25 13.25 -9.08
CA ALA A 703 34.55 13.40 -9.73
C ALA A 703 34.89 12.21 -10.64
N GLN A 704 34.50 11.00 -10.24
CA GLN A 704 34.76 9.75 -10.96
C GLN A 704 33.74 9.49 -12.10
N GLY A 705 32.48 9.92 -11.95
CA GLY A 705 31.39 9.60 -12.88
C GLY A 705 31.25 10.48 -14.13
N GLN A 706 32.34 11.07 -14.66
CA GLN A 706 32.28 11.91 -15.88
C GLN A 706 32.30 11.14 -17.22
N SER A 707 32.22 9.80 -17.20
CA SER A 707 32.21 9.00 -18.42
C SER A 707 30.83 8.97 -19.10
N ALA A 708 30.76 9.14 -20.42
CA ALA A 708 29.52 9.40 -21.17
C ALA A 708 28.48 8.25 -21.16
N ASP A 709 28.91 7.01 -20.90
CA ASP A 709 28.04 5.82 -20.90
C ASP A 709 27.53 5.41 -19.49
N ALA A 710 27.93 6.11 -18.43
CA ALA A 710 27.51 5.83 -17.06
C ALA A 710 26.20 6.56 -16.71
N THR A 711 25.39 5.99 -15.80
CA THR A 711 24.22 6.73 -15.27
C THR A 711 24.70 7.98 -14.54
N PRO A 712 24.19 9.18 -14.89
CA PRO A 712 24.71 10.43 -14.35
C PRO A 712 24.48 10.50 -12.84
N ILE A 713 25.54 10.86 -12.11
CA ILE A 713 25.49 11.04 -10.66
C ILE A 713 24.85 12.39 -10.35
N THR A 714 23.59 12.35 -9.91
CA THR A 714 22.77 13.53 -9.61
C THR A 714 22.68 13.77 -8.11
N THR A 715 22.13 14.92 -7.72
CA THR A 715 21.84 15.24 -6.31
C THR A 715 20.90 14.22 -5.66
N ARG A 716 20.12 13.47 -6.44
CA ARG A 716 19.29 12.36 -5.93
C ARG A 716 20.11 11.31 -5.19
N GLN A 717 21.34 11.05 -5.63
CA GLN A 717 22.21 10.08 -4.96
C GLN A 717 22.63 10.55 -3.55
N LEU A 718 22.84 11.87 -3.38
CA LEU A 718 23.08 12.42 -2.06
C LEU A 718 21.83 12.31 -1.17
N GLU A 719 20.64 12.54 -1.73
CA GLU A 719 19.39 12.32 -1.00
C GLU A 719 19.17 10.84 -0.64
N SER A 720 19.51 9.90 -1.54
CA SER A 720 19.50 8.46 -1.27
C SER A 720 20.36 8.09 -0.07
N LEU A 721 21.59 8.60 -0.03
CA LEU A 721 22.53 8.39 1.07
C LEU A 721 21.96 8.93 2.40
N ILE A 722 21.37 10.12 2.38
CA ILE A 722 20.72 10.72 3.55
C ILE A 722 19.57 9.84 4.05
N ARG A 723 18.66 9.40 3.17
CA ARG A 723 17.51 8.56 3.54
C ARG A 723 17.93 7.23 4.16
N LEU A 724 18.92 6.56 3.55
CA LEU A 724 19.45 5.29 4.05
C LEU A 724 20.17 5.45 5.39
N THR A 725 20.91 6.54 5.58
CA THR A 725 21.63 6.85 6.82
C THR A 725 20.66 7.14 7.97
N GLU A 726 19.60 7.91 7.68
CA GLU A 726 18.50 8.11 8.62
C GLU A 726 17.79 6.77 8.95
N ALA A 727 17.53 5.92 7.95
CA ALA A 727 16.94 4.59 8.16
C ALA A 727 17.82 3.68 9.04
N ARG A 728 19.15 3.77 8.89
CA ARG A 728 20.12 2.98 9.66
C ARG A 728 20.10 3.34 11.15
N ALA A 729 19.97 4.63 11.46
CA ALA A 729 19.81 5.11 12.84
C ALA A 729 18.45 4.73 13.42
N ARG A 730 17.37 4.83 12.62
CA ARG A 730 16.01 4.42 13.02
C ARG A 730 15.94 2.95 13.41
N LEU A 731 16.68 2.08 12.71
CA LEU A 731 16.72 0.65 12.99
C LEU A 731 17.13 0.33 14.44
N GLU A 732 18.04 1.13 15.01
CA GLU A 732 18.52 1.01 16.40
C GLU A 732 17.75 1.90 17.38
N LEU A 733 16.62 2.47 16.94
CA LEU A 733 15.81 3.43 17.69
C LEU A 733 16.58 4.69 18.13
N ARG A 734 17.59 5.10 17.35
CA ARG A 734 18.37 6.32 17.62
C ARG A 734 17.76 7.56 16.97
N GLU A 735 17.76 8.67 17.70
CA GLU A 735 17.29 9.99 17.21
C GLU A 735 18.34 10.76 16.41
N THR A 736 19.60 10.33 16.47
CA THR A 736 20.71 10.94 15.73
C THR A 736 21.47 9.88 14.93
N ALA A 737 21.67 10.16 13.64
CA ALA A 737 22.48 9.35 12.76
C ALA A 737 23.94 9.79 12.85
N ASN A 738 24.81 8.84 13.18
CA ASN A 738 26.22 9.05 13.48
C ASN A 738 27.08 8.79 12.25
N LYS A 739 28.38 9.10 12.35
CA LYS A 739 29.34 8.85 11.27
C LYS A 739 29.40 7.37 10.87
N SER A 740 29.36 6.45 11.84
CA SER A 740 29.34 5.00 11.58
C SER A 740 28.18 4.55 10.70
N ASP A 741 27.02 5.21 10.83
CA ASP A 741 25.85 4.90 9.99
C ASP A 741 26.06 5.34 8.55
N ALA A 742 26.70 6.49 8.37
CA ALA A 742 27.07 6.99 7.06
C ALA A 742 28.11 6.06 6.40
N ASP A 743 29.11 5.59 7.15
CA ASP A 743 30.13 4.64 6.65
C ASP A 743 29.50 3.31 6.19
N ASP A 744 28.56 2.76 6.99
CA ASP A 744 27.79 1.55 6.63
C ASP A 744 27.02 1.72 5.32
N VAL A 745 26.33 2.86 5.18
CA VAL A 745 25.54 3.17 3.98
C VAL A 745 26.44 3.43 2.77
N VAL A 746 27.61 4.04 2.97
CA VAL A 746 28.62 4.22 1.93
C VAL A 746 29.11 2.87 1.43
N GLU A 747 29.34 1.88 2.29
CA GLU A 747 29.71 0.52 1.87
C GLU A 747 28.60 -0.16 1.06
N ILE A 748 27.35 -0.07 1.52
CA ILE A 748 26.18 -0.59 0.80
C ILE A 748 26.07 0.05 -0.60
N MET A 749 26.23 1.38 -0.68
CA MET A 749 26.18 2.12 -1.94
C MET A 749 27.36 1.75 -2.85
N LYS A 750 28.57 1.63 -2.31
CA LYS A 750 29.74 1.16 -3.07
C LYS A 750 29.51 -0.22 -3.66
N HIS A 751 28.94 -1.16 -2.91
CA HIS A 751 28.62 -2.48 -3.45
C HIS A 751 27.58 -2.41 -4.58
N SER A 752 26.54 -1.58 -4.44
CA SER A 752 25.55 -1.36 -5.49
C SER A 752 26.17 -0.79 -6.78
N LEU A 753 27.14 0.12 -6.65
CA LEU A 753 27.83 0.73 -7.79
C LEU A 753 28.95 -0.17 -8.34
N ALA A 754 29.66 -0.92 -7.49
CA ALA A 754 30.81 -1.74 -7.87
C ALA A 754 30.44 -2.81 -8.91
N ASP A 755 29.33 -3.50 -8.75
CA ASP A 755 28.89 -4.49 -9.74
C ASP A 755 28.36 -3.83 -11.03
N THR A 756 27.89 -2.59 -10.93
CA THR A 756 27.38 -1.77 -12.05
C THR A 756 28.52 -1.23 -12.92
N TYR A 757 29.69 -0.97 -12.33
CA TYR A 757 30.86 -0.35 -12.97
C TYR A 757 32.12 -1.23 -13.01
N SER A 758 32.04 -2.49 -12.60
CA SER A 758 33.18 -3.41 -12.68
C SER A 758 33.30 -4.07 -14.03
N ASP A 759 34.53 -4.15 -14.51
CA ASP A 759 34.86 -4.92 -15.68
C ASP A 759 34.71 -6.42 -15.38
N GLY A 760 34.57 -7.23 -16.44
CA GLY A 760 34.40 -8.67 -16.33
C GLY A 760 35.51 -9.43 -15.57
N LEU A 761 36.53 -8.71 -15.07
CA LEU A 761 37.66 -9.19 -14.27
C LEU A 761 37.65 -8.69 -12.81
N GLY A 762 36.59 -8.01 -12.34
CA GLY A 762 36.43 -7.65 -10.93
C GLY A 762 37.26 -6.44 -10.44
N ASN A 763 37.90 -5.71 -11.34
CA ASN A 763 38.50 -4.41 -11.04
C ASN A 763 37.51 -3.27 -11.32
N LEU A 764 37.50 -2.27 -10.44
CA LEU A 764 36.77 -1.00 -10.59
C LEU A 764 37.49 -0.15 -11.66
N ASP A 765 37.16 -0.34 -12.93
CA ASP A 765 37.82 0.35 -14.05
C ASP A 765 36.88 1.39 -14.68
N PHE A 766 36.93 2.61 -14.14
CA PHE A 766 36.10 3.74 -14.59
C PHE A 766 36.55 4.36 -15.92
N GLU A 767 37.67 3.90 -16.50
CA GLU A 767 38.18 4.40 -17.81
C GLU A 767 37.50 3.74 -19.03
N ARG A 768 36.66 2.71 -18.82
CA ARG A 768 36.08 1.92 -19.92
C ARG A 768 35.06 2.68 -20.78
N SER A 769 34.56 3.82 -20.32
CA SER A 769 33.41 4.51 -20.92
C SER A 769 33.76 5.80 -21.70
N GLN A 770 35.02 6.00 -22.12
CA GLN A 770 35.32 6.94 -23.21
C GLN A 770 35.19 6.32 -24.62
N LEU A 771 35.18 4.98 -24.73
CA LEU A 771 35.09 4.27 -26.01
C LEU A 771 34.26 2.99 -25.81
N GLY A 772 32.96 3.05 -26.11
CA GLY A 772 31.99 1.96 -26.00
C GLY A 772 32.53 0.56 -26.31
N SER A 773 32.01 -0.40 -25.54
CA SER A 773 32.37 -1.82 -25.55
C SER A 773 32.30 -2.43 -26.97
N GLY A 774 33.48 -2.83 -27.47
CA GLY A 774 33.63 -3.54 -28.75
C GLY A 774 34.74 -2.99 -29.65
N MET A 775 35.17 -1.73 -29.45
CA MET A 775 36.23 -1.10 -30.25
C MET A 775 37.58 -0.92 -29.53
N SER A 776 37.67 -1.02 -28.19
CA SER A 776 38.92 -0.74 -27.46
C SER A 776 40.06 -1.74 -27.77
N GLN A 777 39.88 -3.05 -27.52
CA GLN A 777 40.90 -4.05 -27.87
C GLN A 777 41.15 -4.12 -29.38
N ARG A 778 40.11 -3.94 -30.22
CA ARG A 778 40.25 -3.96 -31.68
C ARG A 778 40.93 -2.71 -32.25
N SER A 779 40.77 -1.55 -31.62
CA SER A 779 41.45 -0.30 -31.99
C SER A 779 42.87 -0.25 -31.46
N VAL A 780 43.15 -0.82 -30.28
CA VAL A 780 44.52 -1.06 -29.78
C VAL A 780 45.24 -2.08 -30.67
N ALA A 781 44.60 -3.20 -30.99
CA ALA A 781 45.08 -4.19 -31.96
C ALA A 781 45.33 -3.55 -33.33
N LYS A 782 44.39 -2.77 -33.89
CA LYS A 782 44.58 -2.06 -35.15
C LYS A 782 45.70 -1.02 -35.09
N ARG A 783 45.84 -0.26 -33.99
CA ARG A 783 46.94 0.69 -33.80
C ARG A 783 48.29 0.00 -33.71
N LEU A 784 48.37 -1.11 -32.97
CA LEU A 784 49.57 -1.93 -32.86
C LEU A 784 49.94 -2.56 -34.21
N VAL A 785 48.97 -3.15 -34.92
CA VAL A 785 49.16 -3.72 -36.27
C VAL A 785 49.56 -2.64 -37.28
N HIS A 786 48.93 -1.47 -37.26
CA HIS A 786 49.30 -0.36 -38.14
C HIS A 786 50.71 0.17 -37.83
N ALA A 787 51.07 0.26 -36.55
CA ALA A 787 52.42 0.66 -36.14
C ALA A 787 53.48 -0.36 -36.54
N LEU A 788 53.19 -1.65 -36.40
CA LEU A 788 54.05 -2.73 -36.88
C LEU A 788 54.18 -2.67 -38.41
N HIS A 789 53.11 -2.31 -39.14
CA HIS A 789 53.16 -2.11 -40.59
C HIS A 789 54.03 -0.91 -40.98
N MET A 790 53.91 0.22 -40.27
CA MET A 790 54.77 1.40 -40.48
C MET A 790 56.22 1.14 -40.09
N HIS A 791 56.46 0.29 -39.08
CA HIS A 791 57.80 -0.14 -38.69
C HIS A 791 58.39 -1.06 -39.76
N ALA A 792 57.62 -2.05 -40.24
CA ALA A 792 57.99 -2.95 -41.33
C ALA A 792 58.37 -2.19 -42.61
N GLN A 793 57.61 -1.16 -42.98
CA GLN A 793 57.90 -0.33 -44.16
C GLN A 793 59.20 0.47 -44.02
N LYS A 794 59.58 0.88 -42.81
CA LYS A 794 60.82 1.61 -42.55
C LYS A 794 62.05 0.70 -42.47
N THR A 795 61.89 -0.51 -41.96
CA THR A 795 63.01 -1.44 -41.70
C THR A 795 63.11 -2.58 -42.73
N ASN A 796 62.15 -2.71 -43.65
CA ASN A 796 62.01 -3.83 -44.59
C ASN A 796 61.96 -5.23 -43.93
N GLN A 797 61.61 -5.29 -42.64
CA GLN A 797 61.46 -6.54 -41.89
C GLN A 797 59.99 -6.93 -41.74
N LYS A 798 59.67 -8.20 -42.03
CA LYS A 798 58.31 -8.76 -41.91
C LYS A 798 58.14 -9.69 -40.70
N GLU A 799 59.23 -9.98 -40.00
CA GLU A 799 59.27 -10.84 -38.81
C GLU A 799 59.79 -10.03 -37.62
N PHE A 800 59.12 -10.18 -36.48
CA PHE A 800 59.36 -9.40 -35.28
C PHE A 800 59.45 -10.30 -34.05
N ASP A 801 60.48 -10.09 -33.25
CA ASP A 801 60.61 -10.69 -31.93
C ASP A 801 59.67 -10.01 -30.92
N LEU A 802 59.25 -10.76 -29.90
CA LEU A 802 58.36 -10.26 -28.86
C LEU A 802 58.88 -8.99 -28.16
N GLN A 803 60.21 -8.85 -28.01
CA GLN A 803 60.84 -7.65 -27.45
C GLN A 803 60.71 -6.44 -28.37
N THR A 804 60.81 -6.61 -29.69
CA THR A 804 60.65 -5.49 -30.63
C THR A 804 59.19 -5.05 -30.70
N ILE A 805 58.24 -5.99 -30.69
CA ILE A 805 56.81 -5.68 -30.63
C ILE A 805 56.47 -4.93 -29.33
N ARG A 806 57.01 -5.35 -28.18
CA ARG A 806 56.87 -4.60 -26.91
C ARG A 806 57.43 -3.19 -27.02
N SER A 807 58.63 -3.02 -27.58
CA SER A 807 59.22 -1.69 -27.75
C SER A 807 58.40 -0.75 -28.65
N VAL A 808 57.71 -1.29 -29.66
CA VAL A 808 56.81 -0.53 -30.53
C VAL A 808 55.52 -0.17 -29.81
N ALA A 809 55.00 -1.08 -28.98
CA ALA A 809 53.84 -0.83 -28.13
C ALA A 809 54.12 0.25 -27.07
N ASP A 810 55.29 0.19 -26.44
CA ASP A 810 55.74 1.15 -25.42
C ASP A 810 55.91 2.57 -26.01
N LYS A 811 56.44 2.68 -27.24
CA LYS A 811 56.55 3.95 -27.97
C LYS A 811 55.19 4.60 -28.27
N LEU A 812 54.13 3.80 -28.31
CA LEU A 812 52.75 4.26 -28.54
C LEU A 812 51.94 4.39 -27.25
N ASN A 813 52.61 4.21 -26.10
CA ASN A 813 52.00 4.25 -24.78
C ASN A 813 50.83 3.24 -24.64
N ILE A 814 50.94 2.08 -25.32
CA ILE A 814 49.97 1.00 -25.26
C ILE A 814 50.30 0.15 -24.02
N LYS A 815 49.65 0.44 -22.91
CA LYS A 815 49.78 -0.33 -21.67
C LYS A 815 48.73 -1.43 -21.63
N VAL A 816 49.16 -2.68 -21.70
CA VAL A 816 48.29 -3.87 -21.63
C VAL A 816 48.84 -4.81 -20.57
N MET A 817 48.00 -5.20 -19.61
CA MET A 817 48.40 -6.07 -18.49
C MET A 817 48.81 -7.48 -18.96
N ASP A 818 48.12 -8.02 -19.97
CA ASP A 818 48.45 -9.29 -20.62
C ASP A 818 48.81 -9.09 -22.10
N PHE A 819 50.07 -8.74 -22.34
CA PHE A 819 50.59 -8.54 -23.69
C PHE A 819 50.66 -9.85 -24.49
N GLU A 820 50.83 -11.00 -23.82
CA GLU A 820 50.91 -12.30 -24.48
C GLU A 820 49.52 -12.78 -24.93
N GLY A 821 48.48 -12.54 -24.13
CA GLY A 821 47.08 -12.74 -24.52
C GLY A 821 46.67 -11.89 -25.73
N LEU A 822 47.11 -10.62 -25.79
CA LEU A 822 46.88 -9.75 -26.95
C LEU A 822 47.53 -10.31 -28.23
N LEU A 823 48.77 -10.82 -28.11
CA LEU A 823 49.48 -11.45 -29.23
C LEU A 823 48.83 -12.76 -29.67
N SER A 824 48.31 -13.57 -28.74
CA SER A 824 47.55 -14.78 -29.06
C SER A 824 46.29 -14.44 -29.86
N SER A 825 45.56 -13.40 -29.43
CA SER A 825 44.36 -12.92 -30.14
C SER A 825 44.67 -12.41 -31.54
N LEU A 826 45.78 -11.67 -31.74
CA LEU A 826 46.23 -11.23 -33.06
C LEU A 826 46.64 -12.39 -33.98
N ASN A 827 47.12 -13.49 -33.40
CA ASN A 827 47.47 -14.71 -34.12
C ASN A 827 46.24 -15.54 -34.51
N GLU A 828 45.26 -15.65 -33.64
CA GLU A 828 43.97 -16.27 -33.96
C GLU A 828 43.19 -15.46 -35.01
N GLN A 829 43.29 -14.13 -34.99
CA GLN A 829 42.68 -13.23 -35.98
C GLN A 829 43.46 -13.16 -37.31
N GLY A 830 44.65 -13.75 -37.39
CA GLY A 830 45.46 -13.80 -38.62
C GLY A 830 46.24 -12.53 -38.95
N PHE A 831 46.29 -11.51 -38.08
CA PHE A 831 47.09 -10.30 -38.31
C PHE A 831 48.60 -10.54 -38.05
N LEU A 832 48.94 -11.45 -37.12
CA LEU A 832 50.31 -11.83 -36.78
C LEU A 832 50.42 -13.36 -36.73
N LEU A 833 51.25 -13.99 -37.57
CA LEU A 833 51.47 -15.43 -37.49
C LEU A 833 52.66 -15.76 -36.58
N LYS A 834 52.45 -16.59 -35.57
CA LYS A 834 53.54 -17.13 -34.75
C LYS A 834 54.35 -18.14 -35.57
N LYS A 835 55.61 -17.80 -35.90
CA LYS A 835 56.52 -18.65 -36.68
C LYS A 835 57.53 -19.43 -35.81
N GLY A 836 57.74 -18.99 -34.57
CA GLY A 836 58.66 -19.62 -33.63
C GLY A 836 58.43 -19.19 -32.19
N ALA A 837 59.30 -19.64 -31.28
CA ALA A 837 59.25 -19.21 -29.88
C ALA A 837 59.56 -17.72 -29.78
N LYS A 838 58.54 -16.91 -29.43
CA LYS A 838 58.63 -15.44 -29.31
C LYS A 838 58.88 -14.70 -30.64
N VAL A 839 58.65 -15.32 -31.79
CA VAL A 839 58.79 -14.72 -33.12
C VAL A 839 57.45 -14.69 -33.85
N TYR A 840 57.05 -13.52 -34.34
CA TYR A 840 55.77 -13.28 -35.01
C TYR A 840 55.99 -12.61 -36.36
N GLN A 841 55.32 -13.11 -37.41
CA GLN A 841 55.34 -12.55 -38.75
C GLN A 841 54.08 -11.73 -38.99
N LEU A 842 54.23 -10.50 -39.48
CA LEU A 842 53.10 -9.65 -39.86
C LEU A 842 52.49 -10.15 -41.17
N GLN A 843 51.20 -10.52 -41.15
CA GLN A 843 50.47 -10.79 -42.39
C GLN A 843 50.02 -9.47 -43.01
N THR A 844 50.42 -9.27 -44.27
CA THR A 844 49.90 -8.21 -45.11
C THR A 844 48.51 -8.60 -45.61
N VAL A 845 47.49 -7.81 -45.29
CA VAL A 845 46.28 -7.70 -46.12
C VAL A 845 46.49 -6.57 -47.09
#